data_AF-A0AA37TAL4-F1
#
_entry.id   AF-A0AA37TAL4-F1
#
_cell.length_a   1.000
_cell.length_b   1.000
_cell.length_c   1.000
_cell.angle_alpha   90.00
_cell.angle_beta   90.00
_cell.angle_gamma   90.00
#
_symmetry.space_group_name_H-M   'P 1'
#
loop_
_entity.id
_entity.type
_entity.pdbx_description
1 polymer ?
#
loop_
_entity_poly.entity_id
_entity_poly.type
_entity_poly.pdbx_seq_one_letter_code
_entity_poly.pdbx_strand_id
1 'polypeptide(L)'
;MNIKYITLGAMLVSSALSYAGGRSGGENLMDVLLNSRTSASSLSLQSQELSNHLNQKLLNEQALTCDIDPIDPVGHAMVFSREGLSSGDDGDLAFFEEEFSLYKTLTKLIETSPGGEAQNPTALLQTMLDGFALNQAVNPESDVAMSMDPRTEAQLDASTLLLSEMKPTGLFNRFDLAAADGSHCGEYRIVYHRDVPIRQAFFLIFEAQYPNPRPQLGRVGCNAVAEFWQDLQTKNDQEALDDLERFYYEGLWHPGGALDPVVKFNNFTFGSGQIRTNHFVDRPWQLREFRTAVENEKTVFAVDTVKVNPLAELFTNTDLVDLQEEFIEDFEEEYLDQLLAPERAGVALTDAIGMVNGIFLNNDDRYNEFQSDADNSDNTSNMVPLNTDIQSLLQTVVDELNIAEDLPEPYTVDMLRNRAEAMSCGGCHFNENTVNGPSPNPSGSKIAPGVSWPSSSRFFHISPSGELSSALQNSFLPARASVMENALCNPPKPANSDTYAIVSKKTGQLIRPKMCVDDGTGNNELVGSPVTDSLDQCSLWTLENTFGRWFVLRNAQNGMALISESEEGTEGAKIVLSDGVLFSKAIQWSHIKTGDGFGFLFNRQTRQKMYLRGTDDEAAVFSQSRLWNSDGVSWALTPAKELMGGAE
;
A
#
# COMPACT_ATOMS: atom_id res chain seq x y z
N MET A 1 -30.16 7.03 26.79
CA MET A 1 -29.36 6.86 28.01
C MET A 1 -27.92 7.13 27.58
N ASN A 2 -27.34 8.25 27.98
CA ASN A 2 -26.11 8.80 27.38
C ASN A 2 -24.90 7.93 27.69
N ILE A 3 -24.30 7.33 26.64
CA ILE A 3 -23.03 6.62 26.71
C ILE A 3 -21.92 7.64 26.45
N LYS A 4 -21.07 7.86 27.45
CA LYS A 4 -19.84 8.65 27.33
C LYS A 4 -18.70 7.69 26.97
N TYR A 5 -18.16 7.81 25.77
CA TYR A 5 -16.89 7.22 25.40
C TYR A 5 -15.77 7.98 26.11
N ILE A 6 -14.90 7.25 26.81
CA ILE A 6 -13.64 7.76 27.33
C ILE A 6 -12.60 7.44 26.27
N THR A 7 -12.26 8.43 25.45
CA THR A 7 -11.14 8.40 24.50
C THR A 7 -9.84 8.68 25.24
N LEU A 8 -8.93 7.72 25.23
CA LEU A 8 -7.52 7.93 25.56
C LEU A 8 -6.66 7.03 24.66
N GLY A 9 -5.85 7.63 23.80
CA GLY A 9 -4.85 6.94 22.98
C GLY A 9 -4.87 7.42 21.54
N ALA A 10 -3.82 8.13 21.13
CA ALA A 10 -3.65 8.66 19.78
C ALA A 10 -3.73 7.54 18.72
N MET A 11 -4.73 7.62 17.85
CA MET A 11 -4.75 6.88 16.58
C MET A 11 -3.98 7.71 15.56
N LEU A 12 -2.77 7.27 15.22
CA LEU A 12 -2.20 7.52 13.90
C LEU A 12 -2.85 6.49 12.98
N VAL A 13 -3.85 6.93 12.22
CA VAL A 13 -4.52 6.11 11.20
C VAL A 13 -3.63 6.12 9.96
N SER A 14 -2.91 5.02 9.74
CA SER A 14 -2.34 4.68 8.43
C SER A 14 -3.24 3.60 7.83
N SER A 15 -4.00 3.94 6.79
CA SER A 15 -4.81 2.98 6.03
C SER A 15 -3.90 2.23 5.04
N ALA A 16 -3.89 0.90 5.09
CA ALA A 16 -3.10 0.08 4.15
C ALA A 16 -3.76 -1.28 3.90
N LEU A 17 -4.34 -1.47 2.69
CA LEU A 17 -5.22 -2.60 2.32
C LEU A 17 -5.14 -2.90 0.83
N SER A 18 -5.10 -4.17 0.39
CA SER A 18 -5.10 -4.42 -1.06
C SER A 18 -5.66 -5.75 -1.57
N TYR A 19 -6.00 -5.73 -2.86
CA TYR A 19 -6.86 -6.67 -3.61
C TYR A 19 -6.04 -7.54 -4.56
N ALA A 20 -6.68 -8.50 -5.24
CA ALA A 20 -6.02 -9.28 -6.28
C ALA A 20 -5.39 -8.43 -7.42
N GLY A 21 -5.82 -7.17 -7.62
CA GLY A 21 -5.14 -6.19 -8.48
C GLY A 21 -5.00 -4.78 -7.90
N GLY A 22 -5.68 -4.46 -6.80
CA GLY A 22 -5.65 -3.15 -6.13
C GLY A 22 -4.49 -3.02 -5.15
N ARG A 23 -4.02 -1.78 -4.97
CA ARG A 23 -2.85 -1.37 -4.19
C ARG A 23 -3.25 -0.72 -2.86
N SER A 24 -2.45 -0.92 -1.80
CA SER A 24 -2.68 -0.28 -0.50
C SER A 24 -2.30 1.19 -0.48
N GLY A 25 -2.89 1.91 0.47
CA GLY A 25 -2.54 3.30 0.74
C GLY A 25 -1.05 3.51 0.95
N GLY A 26 -0.51 4.54 0.28
CA GLY A 26 0.91 4.84 0.23
C GLY A 26 1.67 4.15 -0.93
N GLU A 27 2.86 4.69 -1.24
CA GLU A 27 3.75 4.12 -2.26
C GLU A 27 4.26 2.74 -1.80
N ASN A 28 4.12 1.73 -2.65
CA ASN A 28 4.57 0.35 -2.41
C ASN A 28 5.65 -0.09 -3.42
N LEU A 29 6.08 -1.36 -3.33
CA LEU A 29 7.15 -1.85 -4.20
C LEU A 29 6.75 -1.97 -5.68
N MET A 30 5.47 -2.16 -5.99
CA MET A 30 5.00 -2.09 -7.38
C MET A 30 5.18 -0.68 -7.95
N ASP A 31 4.90 0.36 -7.16
CA ASP A 31 5.12 1.76 -7.57
C ASP A 31 6.59 2.04 -7.84
N VAL A 32 7.47 1.60 -6.93
CA VAL A 32 8.92 1.75 -7.10
C VAL A 32 9.40 1.06 -8.38
N LEU A 33 8.89 -0.15 -8.67
CA LEU A 33 9.25 -0.88 -9.88
C LEU A 33 8.85 -0.10 -11.15
N LEU A 34 7.61 0.40 -11.21
CA LEU A 34 7.14 1.16 -12.37
C LEU A 34 7.85 2.51 -12.52
N ASN A 35 8.07 3.22 -11.42
CA ASN A 35 8.81 4.48 -11.42
C ASN A 35 10.27 4.28 -11.85
N SER A 36 10.93 3.18 -11.46
CA SER A 36 12.30 2.91 -11.90
C SER A 36 12.45 2.77 -13.42
N ARG A 37 11.38 2.37 -14.13
CA ARG A 37 11.35 2.28 -15.60
C ARG A 37 11.35 3.67 -16.26
N THR A 38 10.89 4.73 -15.57
CA THR A 38 10.87 6.13 -16.07
C THR A 38 12.26 6.74 -16.16
N SER A 39 13.14 6.46 -15.19
CA SER A 39 14.50 7.00 -15.13
C SER A 39 15.39 6.50 -16.28
N ALA A 40 14.97 5.45 -16.98
CA ALA A 40 15.59 4.97 -18.21
C ALA A 40 15.00 5.61 -19.49
N SER A 41 13.81 6.22 -19.41
CA SER A 41 13.05 6.72 -20.56
C SER A 41 12.90 8.25 -20.63
N SER A 42 13.32 9.00 -19.60
CA SER A 42 13.32 10.47 -19.63
C SER A 42 14.48 11.08 -20.44
N LEU A 43 14.55 10.77 -21.73
CA LEU A 43 15.33 11.53 -22.72
C LEU A 43 14.45 11.75 -23.96
N SER A 44 14.46 12.97 -24.48
CA SER A 44 13.55 13.45 -25.52
C SER A 44 13.55 12.59 -26.80
N LEU A 45 12.45 12.67 -27.57
CA LEU A 45 12.13 11.96 -28.82
C LEU A 45 13.23 11.90 -29.91
N GLN A 46 14.34 12.64 -29.79
CA GLN A 46 15.50 12.52 -30.70
C GLN A 46 16.55 11.49 -30.26
N SER A 47 16.40 10.85 -29.09
CA SER A 47 17.38 9.88 -28.58
C SER A 47 16.93 8.43 -28.60
N GLN A 48 15.81 8.05 -29.24
CA GLN A 48 15.29 6.67 -29.21
C GLN A 48 16.33 5.62 -29.66
N GLU A 49 17.13 5.92 -30.70
CA GLU A 49 18.19 5.01 -31.17
C GLU A 49 19.43 5.00 -30.26
N LEU A 50 19.76 6.13 -29.61
CA LEU A 50 20.87 6.23 -28.67
C LEU A 50 20.50 5.63 -27.30
N SER A 51 19.23 5.71 -26.90
CA SER A 51 18.63 5.13 -25.71
C SER A 51 18.59 3.60 -25.82
N ASN A 52 18.29 3.02 -26.98
CA ASN A 52 18.40 1.57 -27.16
C ASN A 52 19.84 1.07 -26.99
N HIS A 53 20.84 1.86 -27.40
CA HIS A 53 22.25 1.52 -27.21
C HIS A 53 22.76 1.80 -25.79
N LEU A 54 22.25 2.84 -25.11
CA LEU A 54 22.56 3.12 -23.70
C LEU A 54 21.84 2.19 -22.74
N ASN A 55 20.59 1.79 -23.00
CA ASN A 55 19.82 0.85 -22.18
C ASN A 55 20.49 -0.53 -22.19
N GLN A 56 20.99 -0.99 -23.35
CA GLN A 56 21.81 -2.20 -23.41
C GLN A 56 23.13 -2.05 -22.64
N LYS A 57 23.73 -0.85 -22.63
CA LYS A 57 25.01 -0.61 -21.96
C LYS A 57 24.87 -0.40 -20.45
N LEU A 58 23.80 0.22 -19.98
CA LEU A 58 23.48 0.41 -18.56
C LEU A 58 22.99 -0.89 -17.92
N LEU A 59 22.18 -1.69 -18.64
CA LEU A 59 21.84 -3.06 -18.24
C LEU A 59 23.10 -3.95 -18.14
N ASN A 60 24.10 -3.72 -18.99
CA ASN A 60 25.36 -4.47 -18.95
C ASN A 60 26.40 -3.93 -17.94
N GLU A 61 26.33 -2.65 -17.53
CA GLU A 61 27.29 -2.03 -16.59
C GLU A 61 26.78 -1.96 -15.14
N GLN A 62 25.47 -2.16 -14.88
CA GLN A 62 24.88 -2.35 -13.54
C GLN A 62 24.41 -3.77 -13.25
N ALA A 63 24.66 -4.73 -14.14
CA ALA A 63 24.58 -6.14 -13.80
C ALA A 63 25.72 -6.49 -12.81
N LEU A 64 25.55 -6.11 -11.53
CA LEU A 64 25.72 -7.12 -10.51
C LEU A 64 24.79 -8.25 -10.95
N THR A 65 25.36 -9.35 -11.41
CA THR A 65 24.58 -10.53 -11.77
C THR A 65 23.75 -10.91 -10.56
N CYS A 66 22.45 -10.60 -10.59
CA CYS A 66 21.53 -11.09 -9.61
C CYS A 66 21.49 -12.61 -9.77
N ASP A 67 22.09 -13.30 -8.81
CA ASP A 67 22.24 -14.77 -8.82
C ASP A 67 21.07 -15.38 -8.06
N ILE A 68 19.84 -14.99 -8.43
CA ILE A 68 18.63 -15.64 -7.96
C ILE A 68 18.01 -16.42 -9.12
N ASP A 69 17.46 -17.59 -8.81
CA ASP A 69 16.62 -18.29 -9.76
C ASP A 69 15.36 -17.45 -10.05
N PRO A 70 14.94 -17.32 -11.32
CA PRO A 70 13.71 -16.60 -11.67
C PRO A 70 12.52 -17.15 -10.90
N ILE A 71 11.69 -16.25 -10.37
CA ILE A 71 10.55 -16.64 -9.53
C ILE A 71 9.43 -17.20 -10.41
N ASP A 72 9.01 -18.44 -10.15
CA ASP A 72 7.84 -19.02 -10.82
C ASP A 72 6.57 -18.33 -10.33
N PRO A 73 5.84 -17.58 -11.19
CA PRO A 73 4.66 -16.83 -10.76
C PRO A 73 3.54 -17.70 -10.18
N VAL A 74 3.46 -18.98 -10.57
CA VAL A 74 2.45 -19.92 -10.08
C VAL A 74 3.03 -20.95 -9.09
N GLY A 75 4.30 -20.80 -8.73
CA GLY A 75 5.00 -21.66 -7.77
C GLY A 75 4.87 -21.20 -6.31
N HIS A 76 5.46 -21.97 -5.41
CA HIS A 76 5.36 -21.81 -3.95
C HIS A 76 5.83 -20.46 -3.42
N ALA A 77 6.70 -19.76 -4.16
CA ALA A 77 7.15 -18.42 -3.79
C ALA A 77 6.05 -17.35 -3.88
N MET A 78 5.01 -17.60 -4.69
CA MET A 78 3.93 -16.63 -4.91
C MET A 78 2.57 -17.11 -4.41
N VAL A 79 2.27 -18.40 -4.59
CA VAL A 79 0.96 -18.96 -4.29
C VAL A 79 1.06 -20.44 -3.95
N PHE A 80 0.32 -20.85 -2.94
CA PHE A 80 0.08 -22.25 -2.62
C PHE A 80 -1.41 -22.52 -2.78
N SER A 81 -1.81 -23.40 -3.70
CA SER A 81 -3.24 -23.62 -4.03
C SER A 81 -3.66 -25.06 -3.79
N ARG A 82 -4.92 -25.24 -3.40
CA ARG A 82 -5.54 -26.56 -3.23
C ARG A 82 -5.46 -27.41 -4.49
N GLU A 83 -5.63 -26.82 -5.67
CA GLU A 83 -5.58 -27.55 -6.94
C GLU A 83 -4.19 -28.15 -7.16
N GLY A 84 -3.14 -27.37 -6.87
CA GLY A 84 -1.75 -27.84 -6.95
C GLY A 84 -1.54 -29.13 -6.16
N LEU A 85 -2.00 -29.17 -4.92
CA LEU A 85 -1.91 -30.35 -4.05
C LEU A 85 -2.78 -31.52 -4.51
N SER A 86 -3.97 -31.23 -5.05
CA SER A 86 -4.91 -32.26 -5.50
C SER A 86 -4.40 -33.08 -6.71
N SER A 87 -3.34 -32.59 -7.37
CA SER A 87 -2.64 -33.30 -8.44
C SER A 87 -1.44 -34.13 -7.95
N GLY A 88 -1.09 -34.02 -6.66
CA GLY A 88 0.04 -34.66 -5.99
C GLY A 88 -0.33 -35.81 -5.05
N ASP A 89 0.35 -35.94 -3.91
CA ASP A 89 0.10 -36.95 -2.88
C ASP A 89 -1.14 -36.58 -2.06
N ASP A 90 -2.10 -37.50 -1.92
CA ASP A 90 -3.32 -37.31 -1.10
C ASP A 90 -2.98 -36.89 0.35
N GLY A 91 -1.77 -37.21 0.84
CA GLY A 91 -1.26 -36.79 2.14
C GLY A 91 -1.06 -35.28 2.29
N ASP A 92 -0.54 -34.60 1.27
CA ASP A 92 -0.21 -33.16 1.33
C ASP A 92 -1.49 -32.31 1.38
N LEU A 93 -2.53 -32.72 0.65
CA LEU A 93 -3.84 -32.07 0.70
C LEU A 93 -4.50 -32.23 2.08
N ALA A 94 -4.42 -33.42 2.67
CA ALA A 94 -4.95 -33.67 4.01
C ALA A 94 -4.22 -32.83 5.06
N PHE A 95 -2.88 -32.76 4.97
CA PHE A 95 -2.05 -31.91 5.83
C PHE A 95 -2.44 -30.43 5.68
N PHE A 96 -2.57 -29.92 4.46
CA PHE A 96 -3.00 -28.55 4.22
C PHE A 96 -4.37 -28.23 4.82
N GLU A 97 -5.34 -29.14 4.68
CA GLU A 97 -6.67 -28.97 5.27
C GLU A 97 -6.67 -28.95 6.80
N GLU A 98 -5.84 -29.77 7.43
CA GLU A 98 -5.71 -29.87 8.88
C GLU A 98 -4.97 -28.64 9.44
N GLU A 99 -3.77 -28.40 8.93
CA GLU A 99 -2.84 -27.42 9.49
C GLU A 99 -3.18 -25.97 9.13
N PHE A 100 -3.98 -25.75 8.09
CA PHE A 100 -4.52 -24.44 7.77
C PHE A 100 -6.03 -24.34 8.02
N SER A 101 -6.61 -25.22 8.83
CA SER A 101 -8.04 -25.18 9.17
C SER A 101 -8.48 -23.81 9.71
N LEU A 102 -9.73 -23.40 9.39
CA LEU A 102 -10.30 -22.14 9.88
C LEU A 102 -10.30 -22.10 11.43
N TYR A 103 -10.51 -23.26 12.06
CA TYR A 103 -10.44 -23.41 13.51
C TYR A 103 -9.10 -22.94 14.07
N LYS A 104 -7.97 -23.34 13.46
CA LYS A 104 -6.62 -22.95 13.90
C LYS A 104 -6.40 -21.45 13.74
N THR A 105 -6.81 -20.87 12.60
CA THR A 105 -6.75 -19.42 12.36
C THR A 105 -7.50 -18.62 13.42
N LEU A 106 -8.77 -18.95 13.66
CA LEU A 106 -9.58 -18.26 14.66
C LEU A 106 -9.04 -18.45 16.09
N THR A 107 -8.52 -19.64 16.41
CA THR A 107 -7.87 -19.90 17.70
C THR A 107 -6.67 -18.99 17.89
N LYS A 108 -5.81 -18.89 16.88
CA LYS A 108 -4.61 -18.04 16.95
C LYS A 108 -4.94 -16.55 17.10
N LEU A 109 -5.99 -16.07 16.44
CA LEU A 109 -6.46 -14.69 16.61
C LEU A 109 -6.91 -14.42 18.04
N ILE A 110 -7.62 -15.36 18.67
CA ILE A 110 -8.05 -15.25 20.07
C ILE A 110 -6.84 -15.29 21.01
N GLU A 111 -5.90 -16.22 20.81
CA GLU A 111 -4.71 -16.37 21.67
C GLU A 111 -3.80 -15.15 21.65
N THR A 112 -3.75 -14.44 20.52
CA THR A 112 -2.91 -13.24 20.35
C THR A 112 -3.67 -11.94 20.62
N SER A 113 -4.96 -12.02 20.95
CA SER A 113 -5.80 -10.88 21.26
C SER A 113 -5.47 -10.29 22.63
N PRO A 114 -5.54 -8.96 22.80
CA PRO A 114 -5.49 -8.32 24.11
C PRO A 114 -6.81 -8.44 24.89
N GLY A 115 -7.84 -9.10 24.35
CA GLY A 115 -9.10 -9.37 25.03
C GLY A 115 -8.90 -10.19 26.32
N GLY A 116 -9.51 -9.75 27.42
CA GLY A 116 -9.34 -10.35 28.73
C GLY A 116 -10.25 -11.56 29.01
N GLU A 117 -11.36 -11.71 28.26
CA GLU A 117 -12.30 -12.82 28.48
C GLU A 117 -11.97 -14.02 27.59
N ALA A 118 -12.02 -15.22 28.18
CA ALA A 118 -11.87 -16.46 27.44
C ALA A 118 -13.00 -16.61 26.41
N GLN A 119 -12.61 -16.69 25.13
CA GLN A 119 -13.51 -16.87 24.01
C GLN A 119 -13.13 -18.12 23.22
N ASN A 120 -14.08 -18.67 22.46
CA ASN A 120 -13.82 -19.78 21.54
C ASN A 120 -14.01 -19.34 20.08
N PRO A 121 -13.39 -20.05 19.13
CA PRO A 121 -13.52 -19.77 17.69
C PRO A 121 -14.95 -19.62 17.18
N THR A 122 -15.90 -20.44 17.65
CA THR A 122 -17.32 -20.35 17.26
C THR A 122 -17.92 -19.01 17.65
N ALA A 123 -17.67 -18.55 18.88
CA ALA A 123 -18.17 -17.27 19.36
C ALA A 123 -17.56 -16.08 18.61
N LEU A 124 -16.27 -16.15 18.23
CA LEU A 124 -15.65 -15.14 17.38
C LEU A 124 -16.28 -15.12 15.99
N LEU A 125 -16.43 -16.27 15.33
CA LEU A 125 -17.07 -16.34 14.02
C LEU A 125 -18.52 -15.85 14.06
N GLN A 126 -19.26 -16.10 15.14
CA GLN A 126 -20.62 -15.59 15.30
C GLN A 126 -20.68 -14.06 15.22
N THR A 127 -19.69 -13.33 15.75
CA THR A 127 -19.69 -11.85 15.67
C THR A 127 -19.64 -11.33 14.23
N MET A 128 -18.95 -12.03 13.34
CA MET A 128 -18.97 -11.73 11.90
C MET A 128 -20.35 -12.00 11.29
N LEU A 129 -20.97 -13.13 11.65
CA LEU A 129 -22.31 -13.47 11.16
C LEU A 129 -23.35 -12.47 11.65
N ASP A 130 -23.24 -12.00 12.89
CA ASP A 130 -24.14 -10.96 13.43
C ASP A 130 -24.01 -9.65 12.63
N GLY A 131 -22.81 -9.33 12.13
CA GLY A 131 -22.57 -8.17 11.25
C GLY A 131 -23.37 -8.21 9.94
N PHE A 132 -23.70 -9.39 9.43
CA PHE A 132 -24.54 -9.55 8.23
C PHE A 132 -26.01 -9.17 8.47
N ALA A 133 -26.46 -9.03 9.74
CA ALA A 133 -27.81 -8.58 10.04
C ALA A 133 -27.95 -7.04 10.03
N LEU A 134 -26.84 -6.30 9.95
CA LEU A 134 -26.86 -4.84 9.93
C LEU A 134 -27.51 -4.32 8.65
N ASN A 135 -28.29 -3.26 8.81
CA ASN A 135 -28.94 -2.55 7.70
C ASN A 135 -28.38 -1.12 7.48
N GLN A 136 -27.45 -0.70 8.33
CA GLN A 136 -26.81 0.60 8.30
C GLN A 136 -25.54 0.56 9.15
N ALA A 137 -24.52 1.31 8.74
CA ALA A 137 -23.35 1.62 9.55
C ALA A 137 -22.92 3.08 9.33
N VAL A 138 -22.16 3.65 10.27
CA VAL A 138 -21.62 5.01 10.15
C VAL A 138 -20.16 4.89 9.77
N ASN A 139 -19.77 5.51 8.66
CA ASN A 139 -18.37 5.61 8.27
C ASN A 139 -17.65 6.47 9.31
N PRO A 140 -16.63 5.95 10.02
CA PRO A 140 -16.00 6.65 11.14
C PRO A 140 -15.16 7.86 10.72
N GLU A 141 -14.79 7.97 9.44
CA GLU A 141 -13.97 9.07 8.91
C GLU A 141 -14.82 10.21 8.35
N SER A 142 -15.97 9.91 7.72
CA SER A 142 -16.90 10.94 7.20
C SER A 142 -18.08 11.28 8.12
N ASP A 143 -18.31 10.49 9.18
CA ASP A 143 -19.54 10.53 9.99
C ASP A 143 -20.84 10.31 9.17
N VAL A 144 -20.74 9.82 7.93
CA VAL A 144 -21.89 9.55 7.06
C VAL A 144 -22.47 8.18 7.37
N ALA A 145 -23.78 8.15 7.61
CA ALA A 145 -24.52 6.91 7.82
C ALA A 145 -24.89 6.28 6.47
N MET A 146 -24.28 5.15 6.16
CA MET A 146 -24.43 4.43 4.89
C MET A 146 -25.36 3.23 5.06
N SER A 147 -26.25 3.04 4.09
CA SER A 147 -27.15 1.89 4.08
C SER A 147 -26.35 0.60 3.88
N MET A 148 -26.82 -0.49 4.45
CA MET A 148 -26.28 -1.82 4.20
C MET A 148 -27.43 -2.78 3.91
N ASP A 149 -27.23 -3.72 3.01
CA ASP A 149 -28.18 -4.80 2.79
C ASP A 149 -28.04 -5.89 3.86
N PRO A 150 -29.09 -6.18 4.65
CA PRO A 150 -29.10 -7.34 5.51
C PRO A 150 -29.02 -8.63 4.70
N ARG A 151 -28.27 -9.59 5.22
CA ARG A 151 -27.84 -10.80 4.53
C ARG A 151 -28.34 -12.04 5.26
N THR A 152 -28.79 -13.07 4.54
CA THR A 152 -29.21 -14.34 5.18
C THR A 152 -28.03 -15.14 5.73
N GLU A 153 -26.81 -14.79 5.32
CA GLU A 153 -25.57 -15.28 5.92
C GLU A 153 -25.55 -15.07 7.45
N ALA A 154 -26.29 -14.08 7.97
CA ALA A 154 -26.49 -13.89 9.41
C ALA A 154 -27.16 -15.07 10.13
N GLN A 155 -27.80 -15.97 9.38
CA GLN A 155 -28.48 -17.16 9.90
C GLN A 155 -27.65 -18.44 9.73
N LEU A 156 -26.43 -18.35 9.20
CA LEU A 156 -25.53 -19.51 9.13
C LEU A 156 -25.14 -19.96 10.54
N ASP A 157 -24.92 -21.26 10.70
CA ASP A 157 -24.47 -21.81 11.97
C ASP A 157 -22.94 -21.75 12.04
N ALA A 158 -22.41 -20.89 12.93
CA ALA A 158 -20.97 -20.70 13.10
C ALA A 158 -20.23 -22.01 13.41
N SER A 159 -20.83 -22.93 14.17
CA SER A 159 -20.18 -24.20 14.53
C SER A 159 -20.01 -25.11 13.32
N THR A 160 -21.04 -25.18 12.48
CA THR A 160 -21.08 -25.99 11.26
C THR A 160 -20.10 -25.45 10.23
N LEU A 161 -20.08 -24.12 10.02
CA LEU A 161 -19.10 -23.45 9.16
C LEU A 161 -17.68 -23.79 9.59
N LEU A 162 -17.39 -23.61 10.88
CA LEU A 162 -16.06 -23.76 11.45
C LEU A 162 -15.53 -25.19 11.41
N LEU A 163 -16.36 -26.17 11.77
CA LEU A 163 -15.92 -27.55 12.01
C LEU A 163 -16.01 -28.45 10.79
N SER A 164 -16.87 -28.12 9.83
CA SER A 164 -17.22 -29.08 8.77
C SER A 164 -17.37 -28.51 7.37
N GLU A 165 -17.63 -27.21 7.20
CA GLU A 165 -17.95 -26.67 5.87
C GLU A 165 -16.84 -25.79 5.27
N MET A 166 -16.00 -25.15 6.08
CA MET A 166 -14.94 -24.27 5.57
C MET A 166 -13.62 -25.02 5.37
N LYS A 167 -13.09 -24.99 4.15
CA LYS A 167 -11.82 -25.61 3.76
C LYS A 167 -10.84 -24.56 3.26
N PRO A 168 -9.53 -24.67 3.57
CA PRO A 168 -8.54 -23.77 2.99
C PRO A 168 -8.42 -24.04 1.48
N THR A 169 -8.33 -22.96 0.73
CA THR A 169 -8.30 -22.94 -0.74
C THR A 169 -6.93 -22.54 -1.26
N GLY A 170 -6.28 -21.56 -0.60
CA GLY A 170 -4.94 -21.16 -1.00
C GLY A 170 -4.32 -20.11 -0.10
N LEU A 171 -3.00 -20.02 -0.19
CA LEU A 171 -2.12 -19.08 0.49
C LEU A 171 -1.49 -18.16 -0.56
N PHE A 172 -1.41 -16.86 -0.30
CA PHE A 172 -0.81 -15.91 -1.26
C PHE A 172 0.24 -15.02 -0.62
N ASN A 173 1.35 -14.87 -1.32
CA ASN A 173 2.38 -13.88 -1.08
C ASN A 173 2.01 -12.57 -1.79
N ARG A 174 1.88 -11.49 -1.03
CA ARG A 174 1.73 -10.13 -1.56
C ARG A 174 2.84 -9.20 -1.09
N PHE A 175 4.08 -9.64 -1.22
CA PHE A 175 5.25 -8.80 -1.01
C PHE A 175 5.29 -7.57 -1.95
N ASP A 176 4.58 -7.63 -3.08
CA ASP A 176 4.37 -6.46 -3.95
C ASP A 176 3.74 -5.27 -3.23
N LEU A 177 2.98 -5.53 -2.18
CA LEU A 177 2.33 -4.54 -1.34
C LEU A 177 3.21 -4.04 -0.20
N ALA A 178 4.47 -4.48 -0.09
CA ALA A 178 5.36 -3.94 0.94
C ALA A 178 5.50 -2.42 0.74
N ALA A 179 5.40 -1.68 1.83
CA ALA A 179 5.50 -0.23 1.79
C ALA A 179 6.89 0.17 1.28
N ALA A 180 6.96 1.21 0.45
CA ALA A 180 8.22 1.68 -0.12
C ALA A 180 9.22 2.12 0.96
N ASP A 181 8.73 2.56 2.12
CA ASP A 181 9.53 2.93 3.30
C ASP A 181 9.85 1.75 4.24
N GLY A 182 9.19 0.61 4.04
CA GLY A 182 9.29 -0.55 4.92
C GLY A 182 8.52 -0.39 6.23
N SER A 183 7.48 0.44 6.31
CA SER A 183 6.56 0.43 7.47
C SER A 183 5.91 -0.95 7.66
N HIS A 184 5.64 -1.68 6.57
CA HIS A 184 5.23 -3.09 6.58
C HIS A 184 5.82 -3.85 5.37
N CYS A 185 5.87 -5.18 5.45
CA CYS A 185 6.48 -6.05 4.44
C CYS A 185 5.43 -6.80 3.61
N GLY A 186 4.37 -6.08 3.25
CA GLY A 186 3.31 -6.57 2.36
C GLY A 186 2.15 -7.21 3.09
N GLU A 187 1.40 -8.04 2.37
CA GLU A 187 0.22 -8.74 2.84
C GLU A 187 0.36 -10.25 2.62
N TYR A 188 -0.15 -11.07 3.54
CA TYR A 188 -0.15 -12.53 3.40
C TYR A 188 -1.55 -13.07 3.63
N ARG A 189 -2.03 -13.84 2.66
CA ARG A 189 -3.44 -14.23 2.58
C ARG A 189 -3.67 -15.70 2.85
N ILE A 190 -4.69 -16.01 3.64
CA ILE A 190 -5.33 -17.33 3.66
C ILE A 190 -6.75 -17.21 3.11
N VAL A 191 -7.09 -18.01 2.10
CA VAL A 191 -8.45 -18.10 1.54
C VAL A 191 -9.11 -19.37 2.02
N TYR A 192 -10.33 -19.25 2.54
CA TYR A 192 -11.23 -20.34 2.84
C TYR A 192 -12.44 -20.29 1.94
N HIS A 193 -12.97 -21.47 1.59
CA HIS A 193 -14.26 -21.60 0.91
C HIS A 193 -15.17 -22.54 1.67
N ARG A 194 -16.47 -22.30 1.56
CA ARG A 194 -17.50 -23.24 1.98
C ARG A 194 -17.62 -24.35 0.93
N ASP A 195 -17.49 -25.61 1.33
CA ASP A 195 -17.58 -26.78 0.46
C ASP A 195 -19.05 -27.09 0.10
N VAL A 196 -19.63 -26.21 -0.70
CA VAL A 196 -21.00 -26.25 -1.19
C VAL A 196 -21.04 -25.90 -2.68
N PRO A 197 -22.13 -26.20 -3.40
CA PRO A 197 -22.26 -25.81 -4.80
C PRO A 197 -22.02 -24.31 -5.00
N ILE A 198 -21.43 -23.92 -6.12
CA ILE A 198 -20.94 -22.55 -6.39
C ILE A 198 -21.99 -21.43 -6.23
N ARG A 199 -23.29 -21.76 -6.36
CA ARG A 199 -24.41 -20.83 -6.14
C ARG A 199 -24.72 -20.57 -4.66
N GLN A 200 -24.01 -21.21 -3.76
CA GLN A 200 -24.05 -21.01 -2.31
C GLN A 200 -22.64 -20.80 -1.77
N ALA A 201 -21.68 -20.55 -2.67
CA ALA A 201 -20.30 -20.35 -2.27
C ALA A 201 -20.21 -19.18 -1.30
N PHE A 202 -19.35 -19.35 -0.32
CA PHE A 202 -19.03 -18.36 0.68
C PHE A 202 -17.54 -18.47 0.91
N PHE A 203 -16.83 -17.37 0.67
CA PHE A 203 -15.40 -17.29 0.91
C PHE A 203 -15.14 -16.42 2.12
N LEU A 204 -14.15 -16.83 2.91
CA LEU A 204 -13.61 -16.06 4.01
C LEU A 204 -12.11 -15.92 3.79
N ILE A 205 -11.63 -14.68 3.79
CA ILE A 205 -10.30 -14.34 3.34
C ILE A 205 -9.62 -13.53 4.44
N PHE A 206 -8.51 -14.03 4.96
CA PHE A 206 -7.68 -13.34 5.94
C PHE A 206 -6.49 -12.76 5.21
N GLU A 207 -6.32 -11.45 5.26
CA GLU A 207 -5.25 -10.70 4.62
C GLU A 207 -4.47 -9.93 5.65
N ALA A 208 -3.43 -10.56 6.20
CA ALA A 208 -2.63 -9.96 7.24
C ALA A 208 -1.67 -8.93 6.64
N GLN A 209 -1.72 -7.69 7.11
CA GLN A 209 -0.62 -6.76 6.88
C GLN A 209 0.54 -7.18 7.78
N TYR A 210 1.68 -7.49 7.16
CA TYR A 210 2.78 -8.10 7.88
C TYR A 210 3.77 -7.06 8.36
N PRO A 211 4.04 -6.97 9.68
CA PRO A 211 4.93 -5.95 10.21
C PRO A 211 6.35 -6.13 9.67
N ASN A 212 7.08 -5.03 9.57
CA ASN A 212 8.50 -5.12 9.27
C ASN A 212 9.26 -5.82 10.42
N PRO A 213 9.97 -6.94 10.18
CA PRO A 213 10.75 -7.62 11.21
C PRO A 213 11.85 -6.75 11.83
N ARG A 214 12.32 -5.75 11.09
CA ARG A 214 13.39 -4.83 11.50
C ARG A 214 13.03 -3.40 11.04
N PRO A 215 12.04 -2.75 11.66
CA PRO A 215 11.55 -1.43 11.22
C PRO A 215 12.65 -0.36 11.24
N GLN A 216 13.65 -0.50 12.12
CA GLN A 216 14.81 0.39 12.17
C GLN A 216 15.71 0.36 10.92
N LEU A 217 15.53 -0.64 10.04
CA LEU A 217 16.25 -0.74 8.78
C LEU A 217 15.43 -0.23 7.58
N GLY A 218 14.23 0.31 7.82
CA GLY A 218 13.27 0.65 6.77
C GLY A 218 13.04 -0.53 5.84
N ARG A 219 12.92 -0.27 4.54
CA ARG A 219 12.66 -1.28 3.51
C ARG A 219 13.62 -2.49 3.52
N VAL A 220 14.88 -2.31 3.94
CA VAL A 220 15.85 -3.44 4.06
C VAL A 220 15.41 -4.47 5.09
N GLY A 221 14.66 -4.06 6.11
CA GLY A 221 14.11 -4.98 7.11
C GLY A 221 13.18 -6.04 6.52
N CYS A 222 12.61 -5.79 5.34
CA CYS A 222 11.72 -6.72 4.64
C CYS A 222 12.43 -7.82 3.84
N ASN A 223 13.74 -7.72 3.62
CA ASN A 223 14.48 -8.70 2.80
C ASN A 223 14.33 -10.12 3.33
N ALA A 224 14.36 -10.28 4.66
CA ALA A 224 14.21 -11.60 5.29
C ALA A 224 12.87 -12.28 4.93
N VAL A 225 11.83 -11.50 4.65
CA VAL A 225 10.52 -12.02 4.26
C VAL A 225 10.53 -12.43 2.78
N ALA A 226 11.11 -11.61 1.90
CA ALA A 226 11.27 -11.95 0.49
C ALA A 226 12.15 -13.20 0.29
N GLU A 227 13.27 -13.30 1.01
CA GLU A 227 14.18 -14.45 1.01
C GLU A 227 13.46 -15.72 1.50
N PHE A 228 12.65 -15.62 2.58
CA PHE A 228 11.84 -16.75 3.05
C PHE A 228 10.91 -17.29 1.95
N TRP A 229 10.18 -16.41 1.26
CA TRP A 229 9.26 -16.83 0.19
C TRP A 229 10.01 -17.37 -1.02
N GLN A 230 11.14 -16.77 -1.39
CA GLN A 230 12.01 -17.26 -2.45
C GLN A 230 12.49 -18.70 -2.15
N ASP A 231 12.90 -18.98 -0.91
CA ASP A 231 13.38 -20.31 -0.51
C ASP A 231 12.33 -21.41 -0.70
N LEU A 232 11.03 -21.08 -0.66
CA LEU A 232 9.95 -22.04 -0.88
C LEU A 232 9.91 -22.59 -2.30
N GLN A 233 10.41 -21.85 -3.29
CA GLN A 233 10.36 -22.26 -4.70
C GLN A 233 11.11 -23.56 -4.98
N THR A 234 12.14 -23.85 -4.21
CA THR A 234 12.98 -25.05 -4.40
C THR A 234 12.50 -26.25 -3.60
N LYS A 235 11.52 -26.05 -2.71
CA LYS A 235 10.97 -27.06 -1.80
C LYS A 235 9.85 -27.84 -2.47
N ASN A 236 9.72 -29.11 -2.09
CA ASN A 236 8.53 -29.87 -2.41
C ASN A 236 7.32 -29.39 -1.56
N ASP A 237 6.13 -29.86 -1.92
CA ASP A 237 4.86 -29.43 -1.32
C ASP A 237 4.84 -29.57 0.20
N GLN A 238 5.24 -30.73 0.75
CA GLN A 238 5.28 -30.96 2.20
C GLN A 238 6.27 -30.04 2.91
N GLU A 239 7.50 -29.90 2.39
CA GLU A 239 8.52 -29.01 2.98
C GLU A 239 8.07 -27.54 2.95
N ALA A 240 7.43 -27.11 1.86
CA ALA A 240 6.88 -25.77 1.74
C ALA A 240 5.72 -25.56 2.71
N LEU A 241 4.83 -26.54 2.87
CA LEU A 241 3.70 -26.50 3.81
C LEU A 241 4.16 -26.43 5.26
N ASP A 242 5.15 -27.23 5.66
CA ASP A 242 5.71 -27.20 7.01
C ASP A 242 6.26 -25.82 7.37
N ASP A 243 6.99 -25.19 6.44
CA ASP A 243 7.58 -23.87 6.67
C ASP A 243 6.55 -22.75 6.62
N LEU A 244 5.55 -22.86 5.73
CA LEU A 244 4.41 -21.95 5.69
C LEU A 244 3.58 -22.05 6.97
N GLU A 245 3.33 -23.25 7.51
CA GLU A 245 2.56 -23.42 8.74
C GLU A 245 3.24 -22.67 9.89
N ARG A 246 4.56 -22.84 10.05
CA ARG A 246 5.34 -22.09 11.06
C ARG A 246 5.27 -20.59 10.81
N PHE A 247 5.48 -20.15 9.57
CA PHE A 247 5.41 -18.72 9.22
C PHE A 247 4.03 -18.13 9.54
N TYR A 248 2.95 -18.86 9.28
CA TYR A 248 1.59 -18.36 9.51
C TYR A 248 1.17 -18.40 10.99
N TYR A 249 1.51 -19.44 11.75
CA TYR A 249 0.93 -19.65 13.09
C TYR A 249 1.92 -19.59 14.25
N GLU A 250 3.21 -19.85 14.04
CA GLU A 250 4.20 -19.95 15.12
C GLU A 250 5.21 -18.81 15.13
N GLY A 251 5.52 -18.28 13.95
CA GLY A 251 6.73 -17.51 13.70
C GLY A 251 7.93 -18.44 13.51
N LEU A 252 9.00 -17.93 12.90
CA LEU A 252 10.22 -18.69 12.65
C LEU A 252 11.46 -17.81 12.67
N TRP A 253 12.63 -18.43 12.83
CA TRP A 253 13.90 -17.73 12.70
C TRP A 253 14.42 -17.83 11.26
N HIS A 254 14.65 -16.68 10.63
CA HIS A 254 15.35 -16.56 9.35
C HIS A 254 16.75 -15.96 9.59
N PRO A 255 17.79 -16.24 8.79
CA PRO A 255 19.10 -15.57 8.91
C PRO A 255 19.00 -14.04 8.93
N GLY A 256 18.03 -13.49 8.19
CA GLY A 256 17.71 -12.06 8.16
C GLY A 256 16.93 -11.52 9.37
N GLY A 257 16.47 -12.35 10.31
CA GLY A 257 15.75 -11.94 11.51
C GLY A 257 14.66 -12.92 11.96
N ALA A 258 14.11 -12.69 13.15
CA ALA A 258 12.91 -13.39 13.59
C ALA A 258 11.73 -12.90 12.76
N LEU A 259 10.96 -13.84 12.20
CA LEU A 259 9.72 -13.59 11.49
C LEU A 259 8.57 -13.95 12.43
N ASP A 260 7.78 -12.94 12.81
CA ASP A 260 6.59 -13.12 13.64
C ASP A 260 5.50 -13.90 12.88
N PRO A 261 4.54 -14.55 13.58
CA PRO A 261 3.42 -15.20 12.91
C PRO A 261 2.59 -14.24 12.06
N VAL A 262 2.21 -14.66 10.85
CA VAL A 262 1.25 -13.93 10.01
C VAL A 262 -0.10 -13.79 10.68
N VAL A 263 -0.64 -14.88 11.24
CA VAL A 263 -1.92 -14.88 11.93
C VAL A 263 -1.73 -14.38 13.37
N LYS A 264 -1.96 -13.09 13.55
CA LYS A 264 -1.86 -12.39 14.83
C LYS A 264 -2.94 -11.31 14.88
N PHE A 265 -3.59 -11.13 16.04
CA PHE A 265 -4.69 -10.18 16.21
C PHE A 265 -4.36 -8.78 15.64
N ASN A 266 -3.18 -8.24 15.94
CA ASN A 266 -2.76 -6.91 15.49
C ASN A 266 -2.50 -6.80 13.98
N ASN A 267 -2.41 -7.90 13.25
CA ASN A 267 -2.21 -7.86 11.80
C ASN A 267 -3.54 -7.70 11.04
N PHE A 268 -4.68 -7.69 11.76
CA PHE A 268 -6.05 -7.55 11.22
C PHE A 268 -6.88 -6.44 11.88
N THR A 269 -6.27 -5.63 12.76
CA THR A 269 -6.96 -4.53 13.46
C THR A 269 -7.15 -3.33 12.52
N PHE A 270 -7.96 -2.36 12.92
CA PHE A 270 -8.07 -1.07 12.24
C PHE A 270 -6.70 -0.43 11.98
N GLY A 271 -6.47 0.03 10.75
CA GLY A 271 -5.17 0.56 10.29
C GLY A 271 -4.13 -0.51 9.92
N SER A 272 -4.49 -1.79 9.90
CA SER A 272 -3.61 -2.89 9.46
C SER A 272 -4.32 -3.75 8.40
N GLY A 273 -4.05 -5.06 8.35
CA GLY A 273 -4.68 -5.98 7.41
C GLY A 273 -6.17 -6.22 7.69
N GLN A 274 -6.83 -6.99 6.85
CA GLN A 274 -8.29 -7.07 6.77
C GLN A 274 -8.79 -8.50 6.69
N ILE A 275 -10.08 -8.67 7.01
CA ILE A 275 -10.78 -9.94 6.90
C ILE A 275 -11.99 -9.73 6.02
N ARG A 276 -12.03 -10.42 4.89
CA ARG A 276 -13.05 -10.20 3.86
C ARG A 276 -13.88 -11.43 3.65
N THR A 277 -15.14 -11.20 3.32
CA THR A 277 -16.08 -12.26 2.99
C THR A 277 -16.64 -11.99 1.61
N ASN A 278 -16.80 -13.03 0.81
CA ASN A 278 -17.28 -12.95 -0.56
C ASN A 278 -18.41 -13.98 -0.72
N HIS A 279 -19.64 -13.50 -0.92
CA HIS A 279 -20.85 -14.30 -0.75
C HIS A 279 -21.66 -14.44 -2.04
N PHE A 280 -22.13 -15.67 -2.24
CA PHE A 280 -23.06 -16.04 -3.32
C PHE A 280 -24.34 -16.68 -2.78
N VAL A 281 -24.51 -16.75 -1.45
CA VAL A 281 -25.61 -17.48 -0.80
C VAL A 281 -26.95 -16.86 -1.19
N ASP A 282 -27.04 -15.54 -1.12
CA ASP A 282 -28.11 -14.75 -1.72
C ASP A 282 -27.58 -13.80 -2.81
N ARG A 283 -28.47 -13.40 -3.73
CA ARG A 283 -28.18 -12.37 -4.73
C ARG A 283 -28.60 -10.98 -4.23
N PRO A 284 -27.87 -9.91 -4.61
CA PRO A 284 -26.65 -9.94 -5.43
C PRO A 284 -25.44 -10.54 -4.70
N TRP A 285 -24.41 -10.87 -5.48
CA TRP A 285 -23.07 -11.09 -4.93
C TRP A 285 -22.67 -9.88 -4.10
N GLN A 286 -22.03 -10.12 -2.95
CA GLN A 286 -21.57 -9.04 -2.10
C GLN A 286 -20.22 -9.39 -1.46
N LEU A 287 -19.43 -8.36 -1.20
CA LEU A 287 -18.23 -8.39 -0.38
C LEU A 287 -18.46 -7.56 0.89
N ARG A 288 -18.00 -8.07 2.03
CA ARG A 288 -17.94 -7.33 3.31
C ARG A 288 -16.54 -7.42 3.90
N GLU A 289 -16.15 -6.37 4.61
CA GLU A 289 -14.88 -6.25 5.29
C GLU A 289 -15.07 -6.18 6.82
N PHE A 290 -14.14 -6.79 7.53
CA PHE A 290 -14.09 -6.87 8.98
C PHE A 290 -12.66 -6.67 9.48
N ARG A 291 -12.56 -6.21 10.73
CA ARG A 291 -11.34 -6.09 11.52
C ARG A 291 -11.42 -6.91 12.78
N THR A 292 -10.26 -7.32 13.29
CA THR A 292 -10.18 -7.74 14.69
C THR A 292 -10.33 -6.52 15.59
N ALA A 293 -11.15 -6.64 16.63
CA ALA A 293 -11.32 -5.61 17.64
C ALA A 293 -11.54 -6.25 19.03
N VAL A 294 -11.47 -5.42 20.06
CA VAL A 294 -11.88 -5.82 21.42
C VAL A 294 -13.10 -5.02 21.85
N GLU A 295 -14.20 -5.72 22.11
CA GLU A 295 -15.44 -5.15 22.62
C GLU A 295 -15.86 -5.88 23.90
N ASN A 296 -16.12 -5.12 24.97
CA ASN A 296 -16.49 -5.69 26.27
C ASN A 296 -15.52 -6.80 26.73
N GLU A 297 -14.21 -6.56 26.58
CA GLU A 297 -13.12 -7.50 26.89
C GLU A 297 -13.08 -8.79 26.03
N LYS A 298 -13.90 -8.88 24.97
CA LYS A 298 -13.95 -10.00 24.01
C LYS A 298 -13.34 -9.64 22.68
N THR A 299 -12.76 -10.62 22.01
CA THR A 299 -12.30 -10.51 20.63
C THR A 299 -13.51 -10.55 19.71
N VAL A 300 -13.64 -9.59 18.80
CA VAL A 300 -14.75 -9.56 17.84
C VAL A 300 -14.25 -9.30 16.43
N PHE A 301 -15.06 -9.67 15.45
CA PHE A 301 -14.96 -9.15 14.09
C PHE A 301 -15.86 -7.93 13.98
N ALA A 302 -15.24 -6.75 14.00
CA ALA A 302 -15.94 -5.49 13.81
C ALA A 302 -16.10 -5.20 12.31
N VAL A 303 -17.29 -4.79 11.89
CA VAL A 303 -17.55 -4.37 10.52
C VAL A 303 -16.75 -3.10 10.21
N ASP A 304 -16.14 -3.05 9.02
CA ASP A 304 -15.42 -1.89 8.50
C ASP A 304 -15.85 -1.63 7.06
N THR A 305 -15.52 -0.44 6.55
CA THR A 305 -15.75 -0.12 5.14
C THR A 305 -14.94 -1.07 4.27
N VAL A 306 -15.48 -1.47 3.12
CA VAL A 306 -14.74 -2.12 2.05
C VAL A 306 -13.86 -1.06 1.40
N LYS A 307 -12.55 -1.27 1.38
CA LYS A 307 -11.66 -0.13 1.10
C LYS A 307 -11.34 0.00 -0.36
N VAL A 308 -10.91 1.17 -0.83
CA VAL A 308 -10.83 1.40 -2.28
C VAL A 308 -12.17 1.10 -2.97
N ASN A 309 -13.28 1.34 -2.27
CA ASN A 309 -14.64 1.13 -2.75
C ASN A 309 -15.46 2.39 -2.44
N PRO A 310 -15.12 3.52 -3.09
CA PRO A 310 -15.84 4.77 -2.85
C PRO A 310 -17.31 4.58 -3.21
N LEU A 311 -18.19 5.12 -2.38
CA LEU A 311 -19.63 5.08 -2.54
C LEU A 311 -20.01 5.52 -3.96
N ALA A 312 -20.69 4.67 -4.72
CA ALA A 312 -20.92 4.89 -6.14
C ALA A 312 -21.78 6.15 -6.41
N GLU A 313 -22.62 6.55 -5.46
CA GLU A 313 -23.39 7.79 -5.50
C GLU A 313 -22.52 9.05 -5.63
N LEU A 314 -21.26 9.02 -5.18
CA LEU A 314 -20.34 10.15 -5.30
C LEU A 314 -19.98 10.47 -6.77
N PHE A 315 -20.16 9.50 -7.68
CA PHE A 315 -19.93 9.67 -9.12
C PHE A 315 -21.15 10.24 -9.88
N THR A 316 -22.31 10.34 -9.24
CA THR A 316 -23.60 10.80 -9.82
C THR A 316 -24.16 11.97 -9.00
N ASN A 317 -25.24 12.61 -9.41
CA ASN A 317 -25.92 13.55 -8.52
C ASN A 317 -26.43 12.82 -7.27
N THR A 318 -26.03 13.28 -6.08
CA THR A 318 -26.38 12.70 -4.79
C THR A 318 -26.86 13.76 -3.80
N ASP A 319 -27.59 13.34 -2.78
CA ASP A 319 -27.98 14.20 -1.65
C ASP A 319 -26.83 14.38 -0.63
N LEU A 320 -25.73 13.63 -0.78
CA LEU A 320 -24.50 13.76 0.01
C LEU A 320 -23.59 14.87 -0.54
N VAL A 321 -24.15 16.08 -0.67
CA VAL A 321 -23.51 17.20 -1.40
C VAL A 321 -22.13 17.54 -0.83
N ASP A 322 -21.99 17.67 0.49
CA ASP A 322 -20.72 18.05 1.13
C ASP A 322 -19.63 16.98 0.89
N LEU A 323 -19.96 15.69 1.06
CA LEU A 323 -19.02 14.59 0.81
C LEU A 323 -18.68 14.46 -0.68
N GLN A 324 -19.64 14.76 -1.57
CA GLN A 324 -19.39 14.76 -3.01
C GLN A 324 -18.48 15.91 -3.44
N GLU A 325 -18.62 17.10 -2.86
CA GLU A 325 -17.73 18.23 -3.17
C GLU A 325 -16.29 17.89 -2.82
N GLU A 326 -16.05 17.36 -1.61
CA GLU A 326 -14.72 16.86 -1.20
C GLU A 326 -14.21 15.73 -2.13
N PHE A 327 -15.09 14.78 -2.48
CA PHE A 327 -14.72 13.69 -3.37
C PHE A 327 -14.28 14.18 -4.76
N ILE A 328 -14.98 15.17 -5.33
CA ILE A 328 -14.64 15.72 -6.65
C ILE A 328 -13.31 16.48 -6.60
N GLU A 329 -13.06 17.23 -5.53
CA GLU A 329 -11.78 17.91 -5.30
C GLU A 329 -10.62 16.90 -5.23
N ASP A 330 -10.75 15.85 -4.40
CA ASP A 330 -9.74 14.79 -4.30
C ASP A 330 -9.60 14.00 -5.61
N PHE A 331 -10.70 13.83 -6.35
CA PHE A 331 -10.69 13.16 -7.65
C PHE A 331 -9.85 13.93 -8.67
N GLU A 332 -9.98 15.26 -8.71
CA GLU A 332 -9.18 16.15 -9.55
C GLU A 332 -7.71 16.19 -9.10
N GLU A 333 -7.46 16.39 -7.80
CA GLU A 333 -6.11 16.65 -7.28
C GLU A 333 -5.24 15.40 -7.17
N GLU A 334 -5.85 14.22 -6.95
CA GLU A 334 -5.11 13.00 -6.65
C GLU A 334 -5.56 11.79 -7.47
N TYR A 335 -6.85 11.48 -7.53
CA TYR A 335 -7.28 10.18 -8.07
C TYR A 335 -7.06 10.07 -9.58
N LEU A 336 -7.21 11.14 -10.35
CA LEU A 336 -6.84 11.14 -11.77
C LEU A 336 -5.36 10.81 -11.98
N ASP A 337 -4.48 11.32 -11.12
CA ASP A 337 -3.04 11.04 -11.21
C ASP A 337 -2.75 9.55 -10.97
N GLN A 338 -3.45 8.94 -10.01
CA GLN A 338 -3.34 7.52 -9.67
C GLN A 338 -3.87 6.62 -10.81
N LEU A 339 -5.02 6.97 -11.39
CA LEU A 339 -5.60 6.24 -12.53
C LEU A 339 -4.72 6.34 -13.80
N LEU A 340 -3.90 7.39 -13.92
CA LEU A 340 -2.96 7.64 -15.03
C LEU A 340 -1.51 7.28 -14.69
N ALA A 341 -1.28 6.61 -13.57
CA ALA A 341 0.05 6.26 -13.12
C ALA A 341 0.88 5.47 -14.16
N PRO A 342 0.33 4.50 -14.93
CA PRO A 342 1.10 3.83 -15.98
C PRO A 342 1.61 4.78 -17.06
N GLU A 343 0.75 5.70 -17.54
CA GLU A 343 1.11 6.67 -18.58
C GLU A 343 2.18 7.63 -18.07
N ARG A 344 2.02 8.12 -16.84
CA ARG A 344 3.00 8.98 -16.18
C ARG A 344 4.32 8.27 -15.94
N ALA A 345 4.26 6.96 -15.69
CA ALA A 345 5.42 6.10 -15.60
C ALA A 345 6.03 5.72 -16.97
N GLY A 346 5.47 6.22 -18.08
CA GLY A 346 5.94 5.93 -19.42
C GLY A 346 5.79 4.47 -19.83
N VAL A 347 4.84 3.75 -19.22
CA VAL A 347 4.52 2.36 -19.59
C VAL A 347 3.92 2.37 -21.00
N ALA A 348 4.52 1.60 -21.90
CA ALA A 348 4.05 1.49 -23.27
C ALA A 348 2.72 0.70 -23.32
N LEU A 349 1.81 1.08 -24.21
CA LEU A 349 0.56 0.34 -24.45
C LEU A 349 0.77 -1.12 -24.86
N THR A 350 1.95 -1.45 -25.40
CA THR A 350 2.34 -2.84 -25.71
C THR A 350 2.69 -3.66 -24.47
N ASP A 351 2.97 -3.03 -23.32
CA ASP A 351 3.18 -3.67 -22.02
C ASP A 351 1.85 -3.72 -21.25
N ALA A 352 0.94 -4.59 -21.68
CA ALA A 352 -0.36 -4.74 -21.03
C ALA A 352 -0.26 -5.14 -19.54
N ILE A 353 0.77 -5.91 -19.16
CA ILE A 353 0.98 -6.31 -17.76
C ILE A 353 1.36 -5.09 -16.93
N GLY A 354 2.29 -4.26 -17.40
CA GLY A 354 2.67 -3.00 -16.76
C GLY A 354 1.50 -2.01 -16.67
N MET A 355 0.66 -1.93 -17.71
CA MET A 355 -0.52 -1.07 -17.73
C MET A 355 -1.55 -1.51 -16.67
N VAL A 356 -1.92 -2.80 -16.68
CA VAL A 356 -2.92 -3.36 -15.74
C VAL A 356 -2.45 -3.23 -14.30
N ASN A 357 -1.21 -3.66 -14.01
CA ASN A 357 -0.68 -3.63 -12.65
C ASN A 357 -0.26 -2.21 -12.21
N GLY A 358 -0.20 -1.27 -13.16
CA GLY A 358 0.13 0.14 -12.95
C GLY A 358 -1.03 1.00 -12.49
N ILE A 359 -2.26 0.58 -12.76
CA ILE A 359 -3.47 1.31 -12.40
C ILE A 359 -3.78 1.07 -10.93
N PHE A 360 -4.10 2.13 -10.21
CA PHE A 360 -4.60 2.05 -8.85
C PHE A 360 -5.53 3.21 -8.53
N LEU A 361 -6.27 3.03 -7.45
CA LEU A 361 -7.04 4.05 -6.78
C LEU A 361 -6.79 3.85 -5.29
N ASN A 362 -6.42 4.91 -4.60
CA ASN A 362 -6.27 4.96 -3.15
C ASN A 362 -7.06 6.17 -2.68
N ASN A 363 -8.37 6.00 -2.60
CA ASN A 363 -9.23 7.05 -2.08
C ASN A 363 -9.20 7.07 -0.56
N ASP A 364 -9.50 8.25 -0.01
CA ASP A 364 -9.68 8.44 1.42
C ASP A 364 -10.82 7.53 1.94
N ASP A 365 -10.60 6.96 3.13
CA ASP A 365 -11.52 6.02 3.77
C ASP A 365 -12.90 6.64 4.06
N ARG A 366 -12.99 7.97 4.14
CA ARG A 366 -14.25 8.70 4.32
C ARG A 366 -15.26 8.46 3.19
N TYR A 367 -14.78 8.10 2.01
CA TYR A 367 -15.62 7.82 0.84
C TYR A 367 -16.05 6.36 0.73
N ASN A 368 -15.38 5.45 1.45
CA ASN A 368 -15.58 4.01 1.29
C ASN A 368 -16.93 3.55 1.86
N GLU A 369 -17.60 2.66 1.14
CA GLU A 369 -18.85 2.02 1.55
C GLU A 369 -18.60 0.73 2.36
N PHE A 370 -19.57 0.29 3.18
CA PHE A 370 -19.52 -0.96 3.97
C PHE A 370 -19.86 -2.24 3.19
N GLN A 371 -20.17 -2.15 1.90
CA GLN A 371 -20.35 -3.26 0.99
C GLN A 371 -19.68 -2.94 -0.33
N SER A 372 -19.38 -4.01 -1.07
CA SER A 372 -19.38 -3.90 -2.52
C SER A 372 -20.28 -4.99 -3.10
N ASP A 373 -21.10 -4.66 -4.07
CA ASP A 373 -22.02 -5.59 -4.71
C ASP A 373 -21.87 -5.61 -6.24
N ALA A 374 -22.42 -6.63 -6.88
CA ALA A 374 -22.34 -6.81 -8.33
C ALA A 374 -23.55 -6.25 -9.09
N ASP A 375 -24.48 -5.63 -8.35
CA ASP A 375 -25.63 -4.97 -8.93
C ASP A 375 -25.24 -3.58 -9.44
N ASN A 376 -26.18 -2.90 -10.09
CA ASN A 376 -25.92 -1.58 -10.69
C ASN A 376 -25.69 -0.47 -9.66
N SER A 377 -26.08 -0.69 -8.40
CA SER A 377 -26.00 0.29 -7.32
C SER A 377 -24.58 0.63 -6.90
N ASP A 378 -23.61 -0.28 -7.08
CA ASP A 378 -22.21 -0.07 -6.71
C ASP A 378 -21.29 0.15 -7.94
N ASN A 379 -21.88 0.30 -9.13
CA ASN A 379 -21.13 0.36 -10.39
C ASN A 379 -20.82 1.80 -10.84
N THR A 380 -19.68 2.33 -10.42
CA THR A 380 -19.16 3.65 -10.79
C THR A 380 -19.08 3.87 -12.32
N SER A 381 -18.75 2.83 -13.10
CA SER A 381 -18.67 2.90 -14.57
C SER A 381 -20.02 2.92 -15.29
N ASN A 382 -21.11 2.59 -14.61
CA ASN A 382 -22.46 2.56 -15.18
C ASN A 382 -23.43 3.54 -14.53
N MET A 383 -22.99 4.30 -13.52
CA MET A 383 -23.78 5.40 -12.97
C MET A 383 -24.11 6.43 -14.06
N VAL A 384 -25.40 6.67 -14.28
CA VAL A 384 -25.93 7.61 -15.28
C VAL A 384 -27.10 8.40 -14.67
N PRO A 385 -27.12 9.74 -14.82
CA PRO A 385 -26.05 10.56 -15.42
C PRO A 385 -24.82 10.64 -14.51
N LEU A 386 -23.62 10.57 -15.10
CA LEU A 386 -22.39 10.92 -14.41
C LEU A 386 -22.46 12.38 -13.97
N ASN A 387 -21.90 12.69 -12.81
CA ASN A 387 -21.71 14.06 -12.36
C ASN A 387 -20.98 14.88 -13.46
N THR A 388 -21.47 16.09 -13.74
CA THR A 388 -20.98 16.92 -14.85
C THR A 388 -19.55 17.39 -14.68
N ASP A 389 -19.10 17.55 -13.44
CA ASP A 389 -17.74 18.01 -13.12
C ASP A 389 -16.75 16.87 -13.34
N ILE A 390 -17.04 15.67 -12.81
CA ILE A 390 -16.27 14.45 -13.09
C ILE A 390 -16.22 14.16 -14.58
N GLN A 391 -17.34 14.27 -15.30
CA GLN A 391 -17.39 14.09 -16.75
C GLN A 391 -16.45 15.07 -17.47
N SER A 392 -16.40 16.32 -17.03
CA SER A 392 -15.59 17.38 -17.64
C SER A 392 -14.10 17.19 -17.34
N LEU A 393 -13.77 16.77 -16.11
CA LEU A 393 -12.42 16.40 -15.69
C LEU A 393 -11.88 15.24 -16.55
N LEU A 394 -12.64 14.14 -16.65
CA LEU A 394 -12.26 12.99 -17.47
C LEU A 394 -12.11 13.34 -18.95
N GLN A 395 -12.99 14.19 -19.49
CA GLN A 395 -12.89 14.63 -20.88
C GLN A 395 -11.61 15.44 -21.13
N THR A 396 -11.24 16.31 -20.19
CA THR A 396 -9.99 17.10 -20.28
C THR A 396 -8.77 16.19 -20.36
N VAL A 397 -8.69 15.17 -19.49
CA VAL A 397 -7.61 14.17 -19.53
C VAL A 397 -7.60 13.40 -20.85
N VAL A 398 -8.76 12.96 -21.34
CA VAL A 398 -8.86 12.24 -22.61
C VAL A 398 -8.38 13.09 -23.78
N ASP A 399 -8.72 14.37 -23.80
CA ASP A 399 -8.26 15.31 -24.83
C ASP A 399 -6.73 15.47 -24.78
N GLU A 400 -6.13 15.52 -23.59
CA GLU A 400 -4.67 15.58 -23.41
C GLU A 400 -3.95 14.30 -23.89
N LEU A 401 -4.46 13.12 -23.50
CA LEU A 401 -3.87 11.83 -23.89
C LEU A 401 -3.94 11.60 -25.41
N ASN A 402 -4.99 12.10 -26.05
CA ASN A 402 -5.20 11.96 -27.50
C ASN A 402 -4.38 12.92 -28.36
N ILE A 403 -3.55 13.78 -27.77
CA ILE A 403 -2.57 14.59 -28.51
C ILE A 403 -1.43 13.70 -29.07
N ALA A 404 -1.18 12.54 -28.46
CA ALA A 404 -0.14 11.62 -28.91
C ALA A 404 -0.45 11.05 -30.32
N GLU A 405 0.51 11.16 -31.23
CA GLU A 405 0.44 10.51 -32.55
C GLU A 405 0.72 9.00 -32.42
N ASP A 406 0.11 8.17 -33.27
CA ASP A 406 0.25 6.69 -33.34
C ASP A 406 -0.39 5.84 -32.22
N LEU A 407 -1.51 6.28 -31.65
CA LEU A 407 -2.35 5.41 -30.81
C LEU A 407 -3.08 4.33 -31.65
N PRO A 408 -3.20 3.07 -31.17
CA PRO A 408 -4.00 2.04 -31.85
C PRO A 408 -5.47 2.46 -32.02
N GLU A 409 -5.98 3.23 -31.06
CA GLU A 409 -7.29 3.88 -31.04
C GLU A 409 -7.24 5.08 -30.06
N PRO A 410 -8.16 6.05 -30.17
CA PRO A 410 -8.22 7.14 -29.18
C PRO A 410 -8.58 6.64 -27.78
N TYR A 411 -8.03 7.28 -26.76
CA TYR A 411 -8.55 7.20 -25.39
C TYR A 411 -10.01 7.67 -25.35
N THR A 412 -10.79 7.10 -24.44
CA THR A 412 -12.18 7.49 -24.18
C THR A 412 -12.42 7.69 -22.69
N VAL A 413 -13.45 8.47 -22.33
CA VAL A 413 -13.87 8.65 -20.93
C VAL A 413 -14.21 7.30 -20.30
N ASP A 414 -14.86 6.40 -21.05
CA ASP A 414 -15.19 5.06 -20.58
C ASP A 414 -13.96 4.25 -20.19
N MET A 415 -12.83 4.39 -20.89
CA MET A 415 -11.59 3.71 -20.51
C MET A 415 -11.10 4.14 -19.11
N LEU A 416 -11.16 5.43 -18.79
CA LEU A 416 -10.77 5.94 -17.47
C LEU A 416 -11.78 5.54 -16.38
N ARG A 417 -13.08 5.54 -16.70
CA ARG A 417 -14.12 5.04 -15.78
C ARG A 417 -13.94 3.56 -15.48
N ASN A 418 -13.60 2.76 -16.48
CA ASN A 418 -13.30 1.34 -16.31
C ASN A 418 -12.08 1.11 -15.42
N ARG A 419 -11.12 2.05 -15.36
CA ARG A 419 -9.99 1.97 -14.41
C ARG A 419 -10.45 2.17 -12.98
N ALA A 420 -11.22 3.23 -12.72
CA ALA A 420 -11.77 3.49 -11.39
C ALA A 420 -12.63 2.30 -10.93
N GLU A 421 -13.49 1.79 -11.82
CA GLU A 421 -14.32 0.62 -11.57
C GLU A 421 -13.48 -0.62 -11.25
N ALA A 422 -12.44 -0.91 -12.02
CA ALA A 422 -11.58 -2.07 -11.80
C ALA A 422 -10.89 -2.08 -10.42
N MET A 423 -10.82 -0.92 -9.74
CA MET A 423 -10.28 -0.81 -8.39
C MET A 423 -11.30 -1.12 -7.29
N SER A 424 -12.60 -0.97 -7.57
CA SER A 424 -13.68 -1.44 -6.69
C SER A 424 -13.73 -2.98 -6.64
N CYS A 425 -14.39 -3.56 -5.63
CA CYS A 425 -14.47 -5.02 -5.55
C CYS A 425 -15.38 -5.61 -6.63
N GLY A 426 -16.56 -5.03 -6.81
CA GLY A 426 -17.51 -5.35 -7.88
C GLY A 426 -16.83 -5.25 -9.23
N GLY A 427 -16.12 -4.16 -9.50
CA GLY A 427 -15.41 -3.99 -10.75
C GLY A 427 -14.12 -4.80 -10.92
N CYS A 428 -13.50 -5.31 -9.87
CA CYS A 428 -12.38 -6.25 -10.03
C CYS A 428 -12.91 -7.67 -10.39
N HIS A 429 -14.04 -8.06 -9.79
CA HIS A 429 -14.59 -9.40 -9.88
C HIS A 429 -15.66 -9.54 -10.97
N PHE A 430 -16.75 -8.76 -10.95
CA PHE A 430 -17.84 -8.83 -11.92
C PHE A 430 -18.89 -7.71 -11.79
N ASN A 431 -19.36 -7.16 -12.93
CA ASN A 431 -20.56 -6.31 -13.01
C ASN A 431 -21.56 -6.80 -14.07
N GLU A 432 -22.85 -6.94 -13.70
CA GLU A 432 -23.92 -7.56 -14.54
C GLU A 432 -24.42 -6.72 -15.74
N ASN A 433 -23.97 -5.48 -15.94
CA ASN A 433 -24.66 -4.56 -16.84
C ASN A 433 -23.77 -3.93 -17.92
N THR A 434 -23.43 -4.71 -18.96
CA THR A 434 -23.17 -4.12 -20.28
C THR A 434 -24.50 -4.08 -21.04
N VAL A 435 -25.07 -2.89 -21.16
CA VAL A 435 -26.31 -2.65 -21.89
C VAL A 435 -26.10 -3.09 -23.35
N ASN A 436 -26.64 -4.27 -23.70
CA ASN A 436 -26.65 -5.00 -24.98
C ASN A 436 -25.80 -6.28 -25.06
N GLY A 437 -26.09 -7.30 -24.23
CA GLY A 437 -25.73 -8.70 -24.52
C GLY A 437 -25.36 -9.53 -23.28
N PRO A 438 -25.27 -10.87 -23.39
CA PRO A 438 -24.84 -11.70 -22.27
C PRO A 438 -23.32 -11.58 -22.04
N SER A 439 -22.93 -10.63 -21.17
CA SER A 439 -21.61 -10.45 -20.52
C SER A 439 -20.45 -9.94 -21.42
N PRO A 440 -19.39 -9.29 -20.88
CA PRO A 440 -18.94 -9.32 -19.47
C PRO A 440 -18.61 -7.92 -18.86
N ASN A 441 -18.71 -7.78 -17.53
CA ASN A 441 -17.59 -7.57 -16.62
C ASN A 441 -16.54 -6.52 -17.09
N PRO A 442 -16.03 -5.63 -16.22
CA PRO A 442 -14.70 -5.04 -16.40
C PRO A 442 -13.62 -6.02 -16.86
N SER A 443 -13.69 -7.31 -16.51
CA SER A 443 -12.96 -8.38 -17.23
C SER A 443 -13.24 -8.39 -18.73
N GLY A 444 -12.34 -7.78 -19.51
CA GLY A 444 -12.47 -7.57 -20.96
C GLY A 444 -12.77 -6.12 -21.36
N SER A 445 -13.20 -5.26 -20.43
CA SER A 445 -13.39 -3.83 -20.67
C SER A 445 -12.07 -3.17 -21.03
N LYS A 446 -12.13 -2.24 -21.98
CA LYS A 446 -10.97 -1.45 -22.37
C LYS A 446 -10.63 -0.46 -21.27
N ILE A 447 -9.38 -0.47 -20.83
CA ILE A 447 -8.83 0.45 -19.83
C ILE A 447 -7.81 1.40 -20.47
N ALA A 448 -7.30 1.07 -21.65
CA ALA A 448 -6.48 1.95 -22.48
C ALA A 448 -6.62 1.52 -23.95
N PRO A 449 -6.14 2.31 -24.93
CA PRO A 449 -6.08 1.91 -26.32
C PRO A 449 -5.37 0.57 -26.51
N GLY A 450 -6.09 -0.43 -27.02
CA GLY A 450 -5.54 -1.78 -27.22
C GLY A 450 -5.27 -2.60 -25.95
N VAL A 451 -5.62 -2.10 -24.76
CA VAL A 451 -5.45 -2.79 -23.48
C VAL A 451 -6.81 -2.98 -22.80
N SER A 452 -7.13 -4.24 -22.50
CA SER A 452 -8.30 -4.60 -21.71
C SER A 452 -7.89 -5.09 -20.33
N TRP A 453 -8.74 -4.84 -19.34
CA TRP A 453 -8.58 -5.44 -18.01
C TRP A 453 -8.69 -6.97 -18.12
N PRO A 454 -7.81 -7.74 -17.45
CA PRO A 454 -7.71 -9.18 -17.68
C PRO A 454 -8.92 -9.92 -17.12
N SER A 455 -9.30 -11.02 -17.78
CA SER A 455 -10.45 -11.81 -17.35
C SER A 455 -10.17 -12.69 -16.14
N SER A 456 -11.00 -12.55 -15.10
CA SER A 456 -11.08 -13.47 -13.96
C SER A 456 -11.94 -14.71 -14.28
N SER A 457 -11.96 -15.70 -13.39
CA SER A 457 -12.85 -16.88 -13.50
C SER A 457 -14.24 -16.55 -12.97
N ARG A 458 -14.97 -15.69 -13.70
CA ARG A 458 -16.22 -15.05 -13.25
C ARG A 458 -15.99 -14.16 -12.04
N PHE A 459 -16.39 -14.59 -10.84
CA PHE A 459 -16.19 -13.83 -9.60
C PHE A 459 -15.00 -14.34 -8.79
N PHE A 460 -14.23 -15.29 -9.33
CA PHE A 460 -13.17 -15.97 -8.61
C PHE A 460 -11.82 -15.65 -9.21
N HIS A 461 -10.90 -15.22 -8.37
CA HIS A 461 -9.48 -15.26 -8.69
C HIS A 461 -8.86 -16.63 -8.37
N ILE A 462 -9.43 -17.32 -7.36
CA ILE A 462 -9.19 -18.72 -7.06
C ILE A 462 -10.54 -19.41 -6.86
N SER A 463 -10.78 -20.52 -7.55
CA SER A 463 -12.04 -21.27 -7.46
C SER A 463 -12.11 -22.07 -6.14
N PRO A 464 -13.29 -22.60 -5.75
CA PRO A 464 -13.37 -23.51 -4.60
C PRO A 464 -12.43 -24.72 -4.69
N SER A 465 -12.15 -25.23 -5.90
CA SER A 465 -11.20 -26.33 -6.10
C SER A 465 -9.73 -25.90 -6.03
N GLY A 466 -9.45 -24.60 -5.93
CA GLY A 466 -8.10 -24.04 -5.90
C GLY A 466 -7.59 -23.54 -7.26
N GLU A 467 -8.41 -23.58 -8.31
CA GLU A 467 -8.00 -23.19 -9.66
C GLU A 467 -7.80 -21.68 -9.78
N LEU A 468 -6.60 -21.27 -10.21
CA LEU A 468 -6.25 -19.86 -10.39
C LEU A 468 -6.85 -19.32 -11.69
N SER A 469 -7.42 -18.12 -11.64
CA SER A 469 -7.95 -17.43 -12.82
C SER A 469 -6.87 -17.02 -13.82
N SER A 470 -7.23 -16.85 -15.09
CA SER A 470 -6.32 -16.31 -16.11
C SER A 470 -5.75 -14.95 -15.76
N ALA A 471 -6.52 -14.08 -15.10
CA ALA A 471 -6.03 -12.78 -14.65
C ALA A 471 -4.91 -12.91 -13.61
N LEU A 472 -5.05 -13.84 -12.64
CA LEU A 472 -3.96 -14.12 -11.71
C LEU A 472 -2.74 -14.69 -12.43
N GLN A 473 -2.92 -15.77 -13.20
CA GLN A 473 -1.80 -16.49 -13.83
C GLN A 473 -1.03 -15.63 -14.84
N ASN A 474 -1.73 -14.81 -15.64
CA ASN A 474 -1.14 -14.14 -16.79
C ASN A 474 -0.88 -12.65 -16.59
N SER A 475 -1.35 -12.04 -15.50
CA SER A 475 -1.22 -10.59 -15.29
C SER A 475 -0.72 -10.24 -13.90
N PHE A 476 -1.42 -10.68 -12.85
CA PHE A 476 -1.09 -10.24 -11.49
C PHE A 476 0.12 -10.99 -10.92
N LEU A 477 0.10 -12.33 -10.90
CA LEU A 477 1.21 -13.10 -10.33
C LEU A 477 2.55 -12.84 -11.03
N PRO A 478 2.63 -12.74 -12.37
CA PRO A 478 3.88 -12.41 -13.05
C PRO A 478 4.44 -11.04 -12.62
N ALA A 479 3.59 -10.02 -12.51
CA ALA A 479 4.03 -8.70 -12.07
C ALA A 479 4.53 -8.72 -10.62
N ARG A 480 3.85 -9.44 -9.73
CA ARG A 480 4.26 -9.59 -8.33
C ARG A 480 5.59 -10.33 -8.19
N ALA A 481 5.78 -11.41 -8.96
CA ALA A 481 7.05 -12.12 -9.04
C ALA A 481 8.18 -11.16 -9.45
N SER A 482 7.98 -10.35 -10.50
CA SER A 482 8.96 -9.34 -10.93
C SER A 482 9.27 -8.28 -9.86
N VAL A 483 8.29 -7.90 -9.03
CA VAL A 483 8.52 -6.99 -7.90
C VAL A 483 9.40 -7.65 -6.84
N MET A 484 9.13 -8.90 -6.47
CA MET A 484 9.94 -9.63 -5.50
C MET A 484 11.35 -9.91 -6.03
N GLU A 485 11.49 -10.31 -7.29
CA GLU A 485 12.79 -10.44 -7.97
C GLU A 485 13.56 -9.11 -7.93
N ASN A 486 12.91 -8.00 -8.27
CA ASN A 486 13.56 -6.69 -8.22
C ASN A 486 14.02 -6.33 -6.81
N ALA A 487 13.21 -6.61 -5.79
CA ALA A 487 13.56 -6.34 -4.40
C ALA A 487 14.75 -7.19 -3.91
N LEU A 488 14.85 -8.44 -4.35
CA LEU A 488 15.97 -9.34 -4.03
C LEU A 488 17.24 -8.99 -4.81
N CYS A 489 17.11 -8.62 -6.08
CA CYS A 489 18.24 -8.28 -6.96
C CYS A 489 18.80 -6.89 -6.73
N ASN A 490 17.92 -5.94 -6.42
CA ASN A 490 18.24 -4.55 -6.19
C ASN A 490 17.76 -4.15 -4.79
N PRO A 491 18.27 -4.81 -3.73
CA PRO A 491 17.86 -4.46 -2.40
C PRO A 491 18.17 -2.99 -2.18
N PRO A 492 17.23 -2.21 -1.61
CA PRO A 492 17.52 -0.84 -1.24
C PRO A 492 18.76 -0.88 -0.36
N LYS A 493 19.69 0.04 -0.57
CA LYS A 493 20.83 0.09 0.32
C LYS A 493 20.30 0.40 1.73
N PRO A 494 20.92 -0.15 2.80
CA PRO A 494 20.56 0.22 4.17
C PRO A 494 20.51 1.75 4.26
N ALA A 495 19.56 2.30 5.02
CA ALA A 495 19.42 3.75 5.21
C ALA A 495 20.77 4.46 5.51
N ASN A 496 21.78 3.71 5.95
CA ASN A 496 23.14 4.16 6.22
C ASN A 496 24.09 4.32 5.01
N SER A 497 23.71 4.03 3.75
CA SER A 497 24.70 3.97 2.65
C SER A 497 24.95 5.28 1.90
N ASP A 498 24.01 6.22 1.92
CA ASP A 498 24.15 7.54 1.31
C ASP A 498 23.72 8.58 2.35
N THR A 499 24.51 8.67 3.43
CA THR A 499 24.35 9.71 4.44
C THR A 499 24.99 11.02 3.96
N TYR A 500 24.33 12.11 4.27
CA TYR A 500 24.73 13.48 3.98
C TYR A 500 24.88 14.24 5.29
N ALA A 501 25.84 15.14 5.33
CA ALA A 501 25.87 16.18 6.34
C ALA A 501 25.25 17.45 5.76
N ILE A 502 24.42 18.13 6.56
CA ILE A 502 23.85 19.43 6.19
C ILE A 502 24.79 20.50 6.75
N VAL A 503 25.59 21.14 5.89
CA VAL A 503 26.63 22.09 6.29
C VAL A 503 26.12 23.52 6.15
N SER A 504 26.17 24.31 7.22
CA SER A 504 25.83 25.74 7.16
C SER A 504 26.91 26.52 6.42
N LYS A 505 26.53 27.35 5.44
CA LYS A 505 27.47 28.28 4.79
C LYS A 505 27.98 29.34 5.76
N LYS A 506 27.16 29.73 6.74
CA LYS A 506 27.48 30.81 7.69
C LYS A 506 28.55 30.41 8.69
N THR A 507 28.48 29.20 9.24
CA THR A 507 29.38 28.74 10.31
C THR A 507 30.33 27.63 9.87
N GLY A 508 30.05 26.94 8.77
CA GLY A 508 30.79 25.75 8.34
C GLY A 508 30.44 24.48 9.12
N GLN A 509 29.53 24.56 10.08
CA GLN A 509 29.17 23.48 10.98
C GLN A 509 28.01 22.62 10.44
N LEU A 510 27.93 21.38 10.94
CA LEU A 510 26.95 20.37 10.54
C LEU A 510 25.68 20.46 11.38
N ILE A 511 24.50 20.34 10.77
CA ILE A 511 23.25 20.24 11.54
C ILE A 511 23.22 18.93 12.33
N ARG A 512 23.07 19.05 13.66
CA ARG A 512 22.93 17.96 14.61
C ARG A 512 21.76 18.22 15.57
N PRO A 513 20.78 17.30 15.69
CA PRO A 513 19.68 17.45 16.63
C PRO A 513 20.15 17.44 18.10
N LYS A 514 19.55 18.28 18.95
CA LYS A 514 19.95 18.43 20.37
C LYS A 514 19.75 17.15 21.19
N MET A 515 18.75 16.33 20.86
CA MET A 515 18.50 15.05 21.54
C MET A 515 19.70 14.09 21.52
N CYS A 516 20.69 14.35 20.66
CA CYS A 516 21.92 13.58 20.58
C CYS A 516 23.05 14.07 21.52
N VAL A 517 22.79 15.06 22.38
CA VAL A 517 23.80 15.68 23.25
C VAL A 517 23.48 15.48 24.74
N ASP A 518 22.20 15.42 25.15
CA ASP A 518 21.80 15.39 26.57
C ASP A 518 20.98 14.14 27.00
N ASP A 519 21.28 13.72 28.23
CA ASP A 519 20.88 12.62 29.11
C ASP A 519 19.38 12.29 29.33
N GLY A 520 18.55 12.31 28.29
CA GLY A 520 17.19 11.75 28.35
C GLY A 520 16.09 12.73 28.75
N THR A 521 16.28 14.03 28.49
CA THR A 521 15.22 15.05 28.62
C THR A 521 14.59 15.41 27.26
N GLY A 522 13.99 14.40 26.63
CA GLY A 522 12.88 14.39 25.66
C GLY A 522 12.29 15.67 25.04
N ASN A 523 13.07 16.55 24.41
CA ASN A 523 12.51 17.59 23.51
C ASN A 523 12.91 17.34 22.05
N ASN A 524 11.93 17.22 21.16
CA ASN A 524 12.10 17.00 19.71
C ASN A 524 12.59 18.26 18.94
N GLU A 525 12.92 19.34 19.64
CA GLU A 525 13.22 20.65 19.04
C GLU A 525 14.69 20.79 18.55
N LEU A 526 14.90 21.53 17.45
CA LEU A 526 16.23 22.04 17.04
C LEU A 526 16.55 23.39 17.69
N VAL A 527 16.42 23.51 19.02
CA VAL A 527 16.66 24.77 19.77
C VAL A 527 17.91 24.66 20.66
N GLY A 528 18.94 25.47 20.36
CA GLY A 528 20.27 25.52 20.99
C GLY A 528 21.33 24.76 20.18
N SER A 529 22.60 25.23 20.15
CA SER A 529 23.69 24.88 19.19
C SER A 529 23.48 23.60 18.38
N PRO A 530 22.61 23.62 17.35
CA PRO A 530 22.27 22.45 16.56
C PRO A 530 23.32 22.24 15.48
N VAL A 531 24.53 22.73 15.73
CA VAL A 531 25.62 22.86 14.79
C VAL A 531 26.88 22.31 15.47
N THR A 532 27.53 21.34 14.83
CA THR A 532 28.70 20.66 15.37
C THR A 532 29.80 20.58 14.32
N ASP A 533 31.06 20.53 14.77
CA ASP A 533 32.20 20.20 13.91
C ASP A 533 32.44 18.67 13.84
N SER A 534 31.74 17.89 14.66
CA SER A 534 31.90 16.43 14.76
C SER A 534 30.98 15.71 13.79
N LEU A 535 31.57 14.94 12.87
CA LEU A 535 30.82 14.00 12.04
C LEU A 535 30.54 12.72 12.84
N ASP A 536 29.29 12.56 13.29
CA ASP A 536 28.76 11.35 13.94
C ASP A 536 27.35 11.01 13.38
N GLN A 537 26.81 9.84 13.74
CA GLN A 537 25.49 9.37 13.28
C GLN A 537 24.36 10.39 13.52
N CYS A 538 24.50 11.28 14.51
CA CYS A 538 23.54 12.32 14.80
C CYS A 538 23.67 13.56 13.91
N SER A 539 24.84 13.83 13.37
CA SER A 539 25.06 14.87 12.36
C SER A 539 24.79 14.41 10.92
N LEU A 540 24.48 13.13 10.74
CA LEU A 540 24.22 12.49 9.46
C LEU A 540 22.73 12.38 9.17
N TRP A 541 22.40 12.56 7.89
CA TRP A 541 21.04 12.60 7.38
C TRP A 541 20.93 11.73 6.13
N THR A 542 19.81 11.05 5.96
CA THR A 542 19.48 10.35 4.72
C THR A 542 18.58 11.25 3.89
N LEU A 543 18.77 11.23 2.56
CA LEU A 543 17.84 11.84 1.63
C LEU A 543 16.96 10.75 1.04
N GLU A 544 15.66 10.86 1.31
CA GLU A 544 14.63 10.02 0.69
C GLU A 544 13.93 10.85 -0.38
N ASN A 545 14.19 10.53 -1.65
CA ASN A 545 13.54 11.22 -2.75
C ASN A 545 12.03 10.97 -2.70
N THR A 546 11.25 12.03 -2.88
CA THR A 546 9.80 11.98 -3.06
C THR A 546 9.48 12.45 -4.48
N PHE A 547 8.21 12.75 -4.77
CA PHE A 547 7.79 13.17 -6.11
C PHE A 547 8.51 14.45 -6.60
N GLY A 548 9.14 14.37 -7.78
CA GLY A 548 9.78 15.51 -8.46
C GLY A 548 11.08 15.99 -7.80
N ARG A 549 11.11 17.27 -7.38
CA ARG A 549 12.31 17.91 -6.78
C ARG A 549 12.36 17.88 -5.25
N TRP A 550 11.42 17.16 -4.64
CA TRP A 550 11.19 17.14 -3.20
C TRP A 550 11.81 15.90 -2.58
N PHE A 551 12.31 16.00 -1.36
CA PHE A 551 12.87 14.89 -0.59
C PHE A 551 12.59 15.06 0.90
N VAL A 552 12.63 13.96 1.63
CA VAL A 552 12.60 13.94 3.09
C VAL A 552 14.04 13.81 3.61
N LEU A 553 14.37 14.58 4.65
CA LEU A 553 15.62 14.47 5.38
C LEU A 553 15.37 13.70 6.67
N ARG A 554 15.86 12.46 6.78
CA ARG A 554 15.77 11.70 8.03
C ARG A 554 17.10 11.66 8.74
N ASN A 555 17.10 11.76 10.06
CA ASN A 555 18.33 11.66 10.83
C ASN A 555 18.82 10.19 10.86
N ALA A 556 20.10 9.96 10.59
CA ALA A 556 20.64 8.60 10.47
C ALA A 556 20.65 7.83 11.80
N GLN A 557 20.69 8.51 12.95
CA GLN A 557 20.68 7.85 14.25
C GLN A 557 19.29 7.34 14.67
N ASN A 558 18.23 8.06 14.35
CA ASN A 558 16.90 7.80 14.90
C ASN A 558 15.77 7.66 13.86
N GLY A 559 16.05 7.86 12.58
CA GLY A 559 15.08 7.75 11.48
C GLY A 559 14.00 8.84 11.44
N MET A 560 14.03 9.83 12.33
CA MET A 560 13.03 10.88 12.36
C MET A 560 13.26 11.90 11.25
N ALA A 561 12.17 12.35 10.64
CA ALA A 561 12.14 13.32 9.57
C ALA A 561 12.26 14.77 10.11
N LEU A 562 12.96 15.59 9.34
CA LEU A 562 13.02 17.03 9.55
C LEU A 562 11.70 17.68 9.14
N ILE A 563 10.99 18.33 10.06
CA ILE A 563 9.68 18.96 9.82
C ILE A 563 9.73 20.47 10.07
N SER A 564 8.93 21.23 9.32
CA SER A 564 8.67 22.65 9.56
C SER A 564 7.27 22.85 10.15
N GLU A 565 7.15 23.18 11.44
CA GLU A 565 5.86 23.30 12.17
C GLU A 565 5.22 24.69 12.05
N SER A 566 4.91 25.17 10.83
CA SER A 566 4.05 26.36 10.67
C SER A 566 2.83 26.11 9.81
N GLU A 567 1.77 26.84 10.13
CA GLU A 567 0.71 27.16 9.19
C GLU A 567 1.24 28.07 8.08
N GLU A 568 0.74 27.84 6.85
CA GLU A 568 1.13 28.60 5.67
C GLU A 568 1.02 30.12 5.92
N GLY A 569 2.13 30.86 5.72
CA GLY A 569 2.17 32.31 5.88
C GLY A 569 2.61 32.85 7.24
N THR A 570 2.90 32.01 8.25
CA THR A 570 3.42 32.47 9.55
C THR A 570 4.96 32.53 9.58
N GLU A 571 5.56 33.70 9.86
CA GLU A 571 7.03 33.85 9.96
C GLU A 571 7.58 33.27 11.27
N GLY A 572 8.67 32.50 11.20
CA GLY A 572 9.44 32.06 12.37
C GLY A 572 9.06 30.68 12.92
N ALA A 573 8.58 29.76 12.08
CA ALA A 573 8.28 28.41 12.52
C ALA A 573 9.51 27.67 13.00
N LYS A 574 9.28 26.79 13.97
CA LYS A 574 10.30 25.89 14.47
C LYS A 574 10.51 24.77 13.47
N ILE A 575 11.77 24.37 13.32
CA ILE A 575 12.12 23.11 12.68
C ILE A 575 12.36 22.10 13.79
N VAL A 576 11.69 20.96 13.71
CA VAL A 576 11.79 19.89 14.72
C VAL A 576 11.99 18.54 14.04
N LEU A 577 12.11 17.47 14.84
CA LEU A 577 12.08 16.10 14.36
C LEU A 577 10.74 15.45 14.68
N SER A 578 10.20 14.70 13.72
CA SER A 578 9.00 13.89 13.89
C SER A 578 9.20 12.51 13.26
N ASP A 579 8.53 11.53 13.83
CA ASP A 579 8.26 10.21 13.26
C ASP A 579 7.47 10.25 11.92
N GLY A 580 7.07 11.45 11.49
CA GLY A 580 6.14 11.78 10.41
C GLY A 580 6.06 10.84 9.20
N VAL A 581 4.82 10.73 8.72
CA VAL A 581 4.36 10.06 7.50
C VAL A 581 4.96 10.74 6.26
N LEU A 582 5.50 9.95 5.31
CA LEU A 582 6.20 10.41 4.09
C LEU A 582 5.46 11.46 3.25
N PHE A 583 4.13 11.52 3.37
CA PHE A 583 3.26 12.37 2.54
C PHE A 583 2.92 13.73 3.15
N SER A 584 3.35 14.02 4.39
CA SER A 584 3.15 15.36 4.93
C SER A 584 3.97 16.39 4.16
N LYS A 585 3.29 17.38 3.57
CA LYS A 585 3.95 18.53 2.91
C LYS A 585 4.92 19.25 3.89
N ALA A 586 4.75 19.09 5.21
CA ALA A 586 5.59 19.69 6.25
C ALA A 586 7.01 19.09 6.35
N ILE A 587 7.21 17.84 5.92
CA ILE A 587 8.51 17.14 5.98
C ILE A 587 9.25 17.13 4.65
N GLN A 588 8.63 17.64 3.58
CA GLN A 588 9.18 17.62 2.25
C GLN A 588 9.98 18.90 1.97
N TRP A 589 11.24 18.71 1.58
CA TRP A 589 12.21 19.76 1.33
C TRP A 589 12.69 19.73 -0.12
N SER A 590 13.14 20.85 -0.64
CA SER A 590 13.85 20.94 -1.92
C SER A 590 15.14 21.72 -1.74
N HIS A 591 16.22 21.30 -2.41
CA HIS A 591 17.51 21.98 -2.38
C HIS A 591 17.71 22.82 -3.64
N ILE A 592 17.57 24.13 -3.51
CA ILE A 592 17.75 25.07 -4.61
C ILE A 592 19.22 25.53 -4.61
N LYS A 593 20.05 24.87 -5.43
CA LYS A 593 21.50 25.13 -5.51
C LYS A 593 21.82 26.55 -5.98
N THR A 594 22.75 27.18 -5.28
CA THR A 594 23.51 28.35 -5.73
C THR A 594 24.82 27.82 -6.37
N GLY A 595 25.29 28.44 -7.46
CA GLY A 595 26.40 27.90 -8.28
C GLY A 595 27.76 27.73 -7.58
N ASP A 596 27.83 27.96 -6.27
CA ASP A 596 29.00 27.86 -5.38
C ASP A 596 29.00 26.58 -4.51
N GLY A 597 28.13 25.61 -4.81
CA GLY A 597 28.05 24.34 -4.08
C GLY A 597 27.12 24.36 -2.86
N PHE A 598 26.55 25.51 -2.53
CA PHE A 598 25.52 25.66 -1.50
C PHE A 598 24.13 25.76 -2.14
N GLY A 599 23.09 25.90 -1.33
CA GLY A 599 21.72 26.12 -1.81
C GLY A 599 20.75 26.41 -0.68
N PHE A 600 19.49 26.66 -1.03
CA PHE A 600 18.43 26.86 -0.04
C PHE A 600 17.67 25.57 0.19
N LEU A 601 17.48 25.17 1.44
CA LEU A 601 16.52 24.12 1.79
C LEU A 601 15.14 24.77 1.97
N PHE A 602 14.23 24.43 1.07
CA PHE A 602 12.91 25.04 0.93
C PHE A 602 11.83 24.02 1.27
N ASN A 603 10.93 24.33 2.21
CA ASN A 603 9.88 23.43 2.65
C ASN A 603 8.63 23.51 1.74
N ARG A 604 8.00 22.36 1.45
CA ARG A 604 6.86 22.28 0.52
C ARG A 604 5.59 22.93 1.08
N GLN A 605 5.22 22.64 2.33
CA GLN A 605 4.02 23.18 2.97
C GLN A 605 4.16 24.66 3.26
N THR A 606 5.21 25.03 3.98
CA THR A 606 5.29 26.39 4.55
C THR A 606 5.77 27.39 3.51
N ARG A 607 6.33 26.91 2.39
CA ARG A 607 6.99 27.72 1.34
C ARG A 607 8.14 28.58 1.88
N GLN A 608 8.76 28.14 2.98
CA GLN A 608 9.81 28.88 3.67
C GLN A 608 11.17 28.21 3.54
N LYS A 609 12.22 29.01 3.71
CA LYS A 609 13.62 28.52 3.71
C LYS A 609 14.07 28.22 5.12
N MET A 610 14.87 27.17 5.25
CA MET A 610 15.60 26.90 6.49
C MET A 610 16.65 27.98 6.74
N TYR A 611 16.65 28.53 7.95
CA TYR A 611 17.47 29.67 8.37
C TYR A 611 18.15 29.40 9.71
N LEU A 612 19.46 29.65 9.76
CA LEU A 612 20.25 29.64 10.99
C LEU A 612 20.30 31.05 11.62
N ARG A 613 19.60 31.23 12.74
CA ARG A 613 19.63 32.45 13.54
C ARG A 613 20.67 32.32 14.66
N GLY A 614 21.49 33.35 14.90
CA GLY A 614 22.52 33.35 15.97
C GLY A 614 23.96 33.12 15.48
N THR A 615 24.90 33.06 16.42
CA THR A 615 26.33 32.71 16.23
C THR A 615 26.68 31.55 17.18
N ASP A 616 27.45 30.59 16.71
CA ASP A 616 28.07 29.41 17.36
C ASP A 616 27.28 28.80 18.56
N ASP A 617 27.28 29.44 19.73
CA ASP A 617 26.73 28.88 20.99
C ASP A 617 25.22 29.13 21.23
N GLU A 618 24.55 29.96 20.40
CA GLU A 618 23.11 30.27 20.51
C GLU A 618 22.35 30.04 19.19
N ALA A 619 22.93 29.27 18.28
CA ALA A 619 22.32 29.06 16.98
C ALA A 619 21.00 28.28 17.09
N ALA A 620 19.99 28.65 16.32
CA ALA A 620 18.71 27.92 16.24
C ALA A 620 18.20 27.94 14.80
N VAL A 621 17.57 26.84 14.39
CA VAL A 621 17.09 26.66 13.01
C VAL A 621 15.60 26.97 12.95
N PHE A 622 15.23 27.88 12.04
CA PHE A 622 13.86 28.34 11.82
C PHE A 622 13.49 28.28 10.35
N SER A 623 12.20 28.42 10.05
CA SER A 623 11.72 28.70 8.70
C SER A 623 11.44 30.21 8.53
N GLN A 624 11.79 30.78 7.37
CA GLN A 624 11.61 32.21 7.08
C GLN A 624 11.12 32.48 5.64
N SER A 625 10.20 33.44 5.48
CA SER A 625 9.51 33.76 4.21
C SER A 625 10.14 34.92 3.41
N ARG A 626 10.84 35.87 4.05
CA ARG A 626 11.37 37.09 3.40
C ARG A 626 12.91 37.19 3.31
N LEU A 627 13.33 37.56 2.10
CA LEU A 627 14.66 37.80 1.53
C LEU A 627 15.72 38.44 2.46
N TRP A 628 16.87 37.77 2.63
CA TRP A 628 18.19 38.22 2.16
C TRP A 628 18.96 36.98 1.69
N ASN A 629 19.68 37.06 0.55
CA ASN A 629 20.75 36.09 0.23
C ASN A 629 21.88 36.31 1.25
N SER A 630 21.69 35.77 2.46
CA SER A 630 22.69 35.76 3.51
C SER A 630 23.19 34.32 3.66
N ASP A 631 24.44 34.16 4.08
CA ASP A 631 25.00 32.82 4.28
C ASP A 631 24.22 32.01 5.34
N GLY A 632 23.39 32.67 6.17
CA GLY A 632 22.54 32.02 7.18
C GLY A 632 21.35 31.23 6.63
N VAL A 633 20.98 31.39 5.35
CA VAL A 633 19.94 30.57 4.68
C VAL A 633 20.53 29.55 3.70
N SER A 634 21.86 29.49 3.58
CA SER A 634 22.56 28.67 2.61
C SER A 634 23.17 27.44 3.26
N TRP A 635 22.89 26.29 2.65
CA TRP A 635 23.24 24.97 3.16
C TRP A 635 23.85 24.12 2.04
N ALA A 636 24.90 23.37 2.35
CA ALA A 636 25.39 22.30 1.48
C ALA A 636 24.87 20.95 1.98
N LEU A 637 24.49 20.08 1.06
CA LEU A 637 24.23 18.67 1.32
C LEU A 637 25.47 17.91 0.86
N THR A 638 26.38 17.65 1.79
CA THR A 638 27.68 17.06 1.49
C THR A 638 27.64 15.56 1.81
N PRO A 639 27.91 14.67 0.86
CA PRO A 639 28.02 13.23 1.14
C PRO A 639 29.02 12.97 2.27
N ALA A 640 28.66 12.15 3.26
CA ALA A 640 29.50 11.87 4.44
C ALA A 640 30.91 11.37 4.05
N LYS A 641 30.99 10.56 2.99
CA LYS A 641 32.24 10.05 2.42
C LYS A 641 33.22 11.16 1.97
N GLU A 642 32.71 12.32 1.53
CA GLU A 642 33.55 13.45 1.13
C GLU A 642 34.15 14.17 2.34
N LEU A 643 33.44 14.15 3.49
CA LEU A 643 33.90 14.74 4.75
C LEU A 643 34.87 13.84 5.52
N MET A 644 34.78 12.52 5.33
CA MET A 644 35.67 11.53 5.97
C MET A 644 37.02 11.33 5.24
N GLY A 645 37.27 12.05 4.14
CA GLY A 645 38.57 12.03 3.48
C GLY A 645 38.90 10.75 2.70
N GLY A 646 37.89 10.05 2.17
CA GLY A 646 38.10 8.96 1.20
C GLY A 646 38.82 7.72 1.75
N ALA A 647 38.64 7.38 3.02
CA ALA A 647 38.96 6.04 3.52
C ALA A 647 37.76 5.12 3.25
N GLU A 648 37.99 4.09 2.43
CA GLU A 648 37.05 2.99 2.11
C GLU A 648 36.53 2.25 3.34
#